data_AF-A0A7S0X7V6-F1
#
_entry.id   AF-A0A7S0X7V6-F1
#
_cell.length_a   1.000
_cell.length_b   1.000
_cell.length_c   1.000
_cell.angle_alpha   90.00
_cell.angle_beta   90.00
_cell.angle_gamma   90.00
#
_symmetry.space_group_name_H-M   'P 1'
#
loop_
_entity.id
_entity.type
_entity.pdbx_description
1 polymer ?
#
loop_
_entity_poly.entity_id
_entity_poly.type
_entity_poly.pdbx_seq_one_letter_code
_entity_poly.pdbx_strand_id
1 'polypeptide(L)'
;DVGPSLRSHDWADIDNSDLVAKVRGSAGFRIMREIAPWDGALVDPPALLQGKVFEFFYVQRKEADMWKALAKECFPAQYEAASSDKSEKKRLSSLWAQAVLDEIKAMREHGKHTLRWITAVLDAQASDHLFLRREALKHGPHSIEAKAAAIVWAQCSNRIKDQAFAAMHLWTNKGGAQSGGIARMYKHQHDLLEELDAHFTAVTKAVEAERQLPMPLHVILSTPTGSGKTFTALMVHLRLFKVKHPNAILVYSVPTKQVLKRVGQECEAHAAPYWTAARDHSGEGLCQVRRPYSIRDKARNRKAMRAKAAIGEKQSAGSGTIESQLEYAAQVGFSLKDRGAGRPDIIIADLNTTAWLLKAAHNAKDTSFYHKNNLLLYFDEPNMGIHLDPNVLGVVSTIQAHMPIAAVLASATLGPWEGLEQWWRGPVPARQITISLLPYDLPMSTLNVWSEDKGTLAPVSPLGLFANYAEFQRTMADDRMPTLLLRHLTASQGNDLLGIKGPGGPWDMIQGDVKSLRVTVEPIFKGLSYADFSRFKAQWATGDGAAKKVDGLRGALSKEGVTMVGCLDPRKVALLLAGYGDQEQWKADEHRLNAKLKEADRMMKESAKQEKRAKKKEEEEDAQMGDDDLGQIGLITLRPMLKVTVAEAMEANIDTLIMLSKGIAYACGSGTDPMVKRLYNQALLTVPDSLKGRAPPLNVLVVDYSSIYGTDCPAVDTLLLQEDLGSLLAWEDLQQFLGRLRRDGTAIFYSLRTLRRAAIGPGAELAENKAELDYQQEVEAAMLGMQDASKTRDAKEEVEALTKLAESKGRAMSETAAFATTSVLSFVLPAPINLPAGLPKVHPTELAGTDKELLAALQKQLKTNCDVLKKLLKKRADQVMAINKIEKLALSASPFVNRTGGVRYLGAAGQTLKLMYDMDIITEEAVTAWGQQRTAPAGLEGPDLDARFYEKAKPFITWLEEASSSEEESGSDEE
;
A
#
# COMPACT_ATOMS: atom_id res chain seq x y z
N ASP A 1 -15.91 7.22 13.30
CA ASP A 1 -14.51 7.52 13.71
C ASP A 1 -13.71 8.43 12.79
N VAL A 2 -14.17 8.73 11.57
CA VAL A 2 -13.60 9.83 10.78
C VAL A 2 -14.04 11.16 11.41
N GLY A 3 -13.09 12.06 11.73
CA GLY A 3 -13.33 13.29 12.49
C GLY A 3 -13.66 13.10 13.99
N PRO A 4 -12.88 12.32 14.76
CA PRO A 4 -13.28 11.83 16.08
C PRO A 4 -13.08 12.83 17.21
N SER A 5 -13.93 12.72 18.22
CA SER A 5 -13.81 13.40 19.50
C SER A 5 -12.88 12.63 20.47
N LEU A 6 -12.05 13.34 21.22
CA LEU A 6 -11.09 12.76 22.17
C LEU A 6 -11.69 12.64 23.57
N ARG A 7 -11.53 11.48 24.24
CA ARG A 7 -11.91 11.29 25.65
C ARG A 7 -10.70 11.51 26.55
N SER A 8 -10.94 11.63 27.86
CA SER A 8 -9.88 11.92 28.85
C SER A 8 -8.67 10.97 28.79
N HIS A 9 -8.88 9.68 28.54
CA HIS A 9 -7.79 8.71 28.40
C HIS A 9 -6.98 8.92 27.11
N ASP A 10 -7.63 9.34 26.03
CA ASP A 10 -6.95 9.57 24.75
C ASP A 10 -6.01 10.75 24.80
N TRP A 11 -6.41 11.78 25.54
CA TRP A 11 -5.57 12.92 25.86
C TRP A 11 -4.33 12.52 26.67
N ALA A 12 -4.48 11.57 27.60
CA ALA A 12 -3.36 11.06 28.40
C ALA A 12 -2.38 10.20 27.58
N ASP A 13 -2.87 9.43 26.61
CA ASP A 13 -2.03 8.60 25.73
C ASP A 13 -1.05 9.41 24.87
N ILE A 14 -1.43 10.63 24.49
CA ILE A 14 -0.57 11.56 23.73
C ILE A 14 0.66 11.94 24.56
N ASP A 15 0.46 12.19 25.86
CA ASP A 15 1.49 12.66 26.80
C ASP A 15 2.24 11.51 27.48
N ASN A 16 2.03 10.25 27.09
CA ASN A 16 2.58 9.09 27.79
C ASN A 16 4.11 9.00 27.63
N SER A 17 4.83 9.15 28.75
CA SER A 17 6.29 9.23 28.79
C SER A 17 7.01 8.01 28.22
N ASP A 18 6.46 6.81 28.41
CA ASP A 18 7.08 5.57 27.94
C ASP A 18 6.96 5.43 26.42
N LEU A 19 5.82 5.86 25.86
CA LEU A 19 5.61 5.89 24.42
C LEU A 19 6.51 6.96 23.77
N VAL A 20 6.58 8.16 24.35
CA VAL A 20 7.48 9.23 23.88
C VAL A 20 8.95 8.82 23.94
N ALA A 21 9.38 8.13 25.02
CA ALA A 21 10.74 7.63 25.14
C ALA A 21 11.08 6.61 24.05
N LYS A 22 10.13 5.74 23.68
CA LYS A 22 10.29 4.80 22.56
C LYS A 22 10.36 5.51 21.21
N VAL A 23 9.53 6.54 20.98
CA VAL A 23 9.62 7.37 19.76
C VAL A 23 11.00 8.04 19.68
N ARG A 24 11.55 8.55 20.78
CA ARG A 24 12.93 9.07 20.81
C ARG A 24 14.00 8.01 20.54
N GLY A 25 13.72 6.76 20.90
CA GLY A 25 14.55 5.60 20.55
C GLY A 25 14.45 5.20 19.07
N SER A 26 13.42 5.66 18.35
CA SER A 26 13.17 5.30 16.96
C SER A 26 14.18 5.87 15.99
N ALA A 27 14.28 5.22 14.84
CA ALA A 27 15.07 5.66 13.71
C ALA A 27 14.72 7.08 13.24
N GLY A 28 13.43 7.38 13.06
CA GLY A 28 12.95 8.68 12.56
C GLY A 28 13.40 9.85 13.43
N PHE A 29 13.38 9.65 14.75
CA PHE A 29 13.83 10.67 15.70
C PHE A 29 15.33 10.98 15.57
N ARG A 30 16.17 9.94 15.50
CA ARG A 30 17.63 10.07 15.34
C ARG A 30 17.96 10.71 14.01
N ILE A 31 17.28 10.28 12.95
CA ILE A 31 17.41 10.80 11.59
C ILE A 31 17.24 12.32 11.60
N MET A 32 16.15 12.87 12.15
CA MET A 32 15.89 14.32 12.10
C MET A 32 17.00 15.21 12.68
N ARG A 33 17.80 14.70 13.62
CA ARG A 33 18.95 15.44 14.16
C ARG A 33 20.15 15.50 13.21
N GLU A 34 20.28 14.54 12.31
CA GLU A 34 21.48 14.29 11.51
C GLU A 34 21.24 14.40 9.99
N ILE A 35 20.02 14.74 9.54
CA ILE A 35 19.66 14.83 8.11
C ILE A 35 20.53 15.85 7.36
N ALA A 36 21.15 15.38 6.27
CA ALA A 36 21.82 16.19 5.24
C ALA A 36 20.90 16.46 4.02
N PRO A 37 21.19 17.50 3.20
CA PRO A 37 20.50 17.74 1.93
C PRO A 37 20.47 16.51 0.99
N TRP A 38 19.49 16.48 0.10
CA TRP A 38 19.39 15.43 -0.93
C TRP A 38 20.43 15.73 -2.03
N ASP A 39 21.58 15.06 -2.01
CA ASP A 39 22.55 15.13 -3.13
C ASP A 39 22.10 14.24 -4.31
N GLY A 40 20.80 14.25 -4.60
CA GLY A 40 20.12 13.31 -5.46
C GLY A 40 20.92 12.92 -6.67
N ALA A 41 21.20 11.60 -6.80
CA ALA A 41 21.87 10.98 -7.94
C ALA A 41 22.46 12.03 -8.89
N LEU A 42 23.57 12.63 -8.45
CA LEU A 42 24.08 13.83 -9.09
C LEU A 42 24.15 13.57 -10.60
N VAL A 43 23.66 14.53 -11.38
CA VAL A 43 23.92 14.57 -12.82
C VAL A 43 25.43 14.50 -13.07
N ASP A 44 26.24 15.04 -12.13
CA ASP A 44 27.69 14.86 -12.02
C ASP A 44 28.12 14.42 -10.60
N PRO A 45 28.39 13.12 -10.35
CA PRO A 45 28.85 12.64 -9.04
C PRO A 45 30.11 13.38 -8.55
N PRO A 46 30.33 13.51 -7.22
CA PRO A 46 31.39 14.37 -6.70
C PRO A 46 32.74 13.81 -7.16
N ALA A 47 33.51 14.62 -7.88
CA ALA A 47 34.79 14.16 -8.40
C ALA A 47 35.77 13.89 -7.25
N LEU A 48 36.49 12.77 -7.34
CA LEU A 48 37.66 12.55 -6.49
C LEU A 48 38.74 13.58 -6.79
N LEU A 49 39.50 13.97 -5.76
CA LEU A 49 40.76 14.70 -5.92
C LEU A 49 41.82 13.74 -6.49
N GLN A 50 41.71 13.44 -7.79
CA GLN A 50 42.45 12.38 -8.47
C GLN A 50 43.97 12.43 -8.23
N GLY A 51 44.57 13.62 -8.25
CA GLY A 51 45.99 13.80 -7.95
C GLY A 51 46.36 13.35 -6.53
N LYS A 52 45.51 13.65 -5.53
CA LYS A 52 45.71 13.24 -4.14
C LYS A 52 45.45 11.75 -3.92
N VAL A 53 44.48 11.19 -4.64
CA VAL A 53 44.22 9.74 -4.63
C VAL A 53 45.41 8.98 -5.23
N PHE A 54 45.95 9.44 -6.35
CA PHE A 54 47.15 8.86 -6.96
C PHE A 54 48.36 8.97 -6.03
N GLU A 55 48.62 10.13 -5.42
CA GLU A 55 49.70 10.31 -4.45
C GLU A 55 49.57 9.30 -3.29
N PHE A 56 48.35 9.12 -2.75
CA PHE A 56 48.09 8.15 -1.70
C PHE A 56 48.38 6.71 -2.15
N PHE A 57 47.79 6.26 -3.27
CA PHE A 57 48.01 4.90 -3.79
C PHE A 57 49.47 4.64 -4.16
N TYR A 58 50.14 5.63 -4.75
CA TYR A 58 51.53 5.50 -5.15
C TYR A 58 52.44 5.40 -3.94
N VAL A 59 52.24 6.19 -2.87
CA VAL A 59 53.02 6.05 -1.63
C VAL A 59 52.83 4.66 -1.02
N GLN A 60 51.60 4.16 -1.02
CA GLN A 60 51.20 2.86 -0.48
C GLN A 60 51.65 1.65 -1.32
N ARG A 61 52.10 1.85 -2.57
CA ARG A 61 52.41 0.78 -3.55
C ARG A 61 53.41 -0.29 -3.08
N LYS A 62 54.22 0.01 -2.06
CA LYS A 62 55.23 -0.91 -1.51
C LYS A 62 54.68 -1.78 -0.39
N GLU A 63 53.52 -1.45 0.17
CA GLU A 63 52.94 -2.16 1.31
C GLU A 63 52.21 -3.44 0.88
N ALA A 64 51.54 -3.41 -0.27
CA ALA A 64 50.86 -4.59 -0.84
C ALA A 64 50.69 -4.49 -2.37
N ASP A 65 50.59 -5.63 -3.03
CA ASP A 65 50.34 -5.72 -4.48
C ASP A 65 49.03 -5.04 -4.90
N MET A 66 48.02 -5.04 -4.01
CA MET A 66 46.77 -4.31 -4.20
C MET A 66 47.01 -2.82 -4.46
N TRP A 67 47.86 -2.16 -3.66
CA TRP A 67 48.14 -0.72 -3.80
C TRP A 67 48.88 -0.40 -5.09
N LYS A 68 49.78 -1.30 -5.50
CA LYS A 68 50.47 -1.22 -6.80
C LYS A 68 49.49 -1.36 -7.96
N ALA A 69 48.54 -2.29 -7.88
CA ALA A 69 47.48 -2.46 -8.88
C ALA A 69 46.57 -1.22 -8.91
N LEU A 70 46.16 -0.69 -7.76
CA LEU A 70 45.36 0.53 -7.64
C LEU A 70 46.05 1.73 -8.31
N ALA A 71 47.33 1.98 -8.00
CA ALA A 71 48.08 3.09 -8.60
C ALA A 71 48.26 2.91 -10.12
N LYS A 72 48.51 1.69 -10.59
CA LYS A 72 48.80 1.41 -12.01
C LYS A 72 47.55 1.40 -12.88
N GLU A 73 46.47 0.75 -12.42
CA GLU A 73 45.27 0.53 -13.22
C GLU A 73 44.30 1.70 -13.17
N CYS A 74 44.21 2.39 -12.03
CA CYS A 74 43.39 3.60 -11.91
C CYS A 74 44.06 4.81 -12.57
N PHE A 75 45.40 4.88 -12.56
CA PHE A 75 46.17 6.04 -13.01
C PHE A 75 47.38 5.68 -13.89
N PRO A 76 47.18 5.01 -15.05
CA PRO A 76 48.27 4.46 -15.85
C PRO A 76 49.27 5.52 -16.34
N ALA A 77 48.78 6.66 -16.86
CA ALA A 77 49.64 7.73 -17.36
C ALA A 77 50.51 8.37 -16.25
N GLN A 78 49.92 8.58 -15.06
CA GLN A 78 50.63 9.16 -13.92
C GLN A 78 51.64 8.16 -13.32
N TYR A 79 51.30 6.88 -13.30
CA TYR A 79 52.20 5.81 -12.87
C TYR A 79 53.41 5.64 -13.81
N GLU A 80 53.19 5.76 -15.12
CA GLU A 80 54.26 5.75 -16.13
C GLU A 80 55.15 6.99 -16.03
N ALA A 81 54.57 8.19 -15.90
CA ALA A 81 55.31 9.43 -15.69
C ALA A 81 56.17 9.39 -14.42
N ALA A 82 55.63 8.87 -13.31
CA ALA A 82 56.38 8.66 -12.08
C ALA A 82 57.48 7.57 -12.19
N SER A 83 57.47 6.77 -13.26
CA SER A 83 58.48 5.76 -13.52
C SER A 83 59.58 6.26 -14.46
N SER A 84 59.25 7.15 -15.39
CA SER A 84 60.16 7.72 -16.39
C SER A 84 60.87 9.00 -15.92
N ASP A 85 60.21 9.83 -15.10
CA ASP A 85 60.79 11.07 -14.56
C ASP A 85 61.41 10.82 -13.17
N LYS A 86 62.74 10.94 -13.08
CA LYS A 86 63.50 10.78 -11.83
C LYS A 86 63.13 11.83 -10.77
N SER A 87 62.77 13.05 -11.18
CA SER A 87 62.43 14.14 -10.28
C SER A 87 61.08 13.92 -9.62
N GLU A 88 60.06 13.56 -10.41
CA GLU A 88 58.72 13.25 -9.93
C GLU A 88 58.69 11.99 -9.08
N LYS A 89 59.46 10.96 -9.47
CA LYS A 89 59.66 9.76 -8.66
C LYS A 89 60.24 10.08 -7.28
N LYS A 90 61.17 11.02 -7.20
CA LYS A 90 61.78 11.47 -5.94
C LYS A 90 60.77 12.26 -5.10
N ARG A 91 59.98 13.14 -5.71
CA ARG A 91 58.88 13.87 -5.04
C ARG A 91 57.87 12.91 -4.42
N LEU A 92 57.30 12.02 -5.21
CA LEU A 92 56.29 11.05 -4.74
C LEU A 92 56.85 10.06 -3.70
N SER A 93 58.13 9.68 -3.80
CA SER A 93 58.76 8.79 -2.82
C SER A 93 59.12 9.48 -1.50
N SER A 94 59.07 10.82 -1.45
CA SER A 94 59.27 11.61 -0.22
C SER A 94 57.97 11.95 0.52
N LEU A 95 56.82 11.68 -0.10
CA LEU A 95 55.50 11.85 0.52
C LEU A 95 55.21 10.72 1.53
N TRP A 96 54.41 11.03 2.54
CA TRP A 96 53.92 10.06 3.51
C TRP A 96 52.39 9.97 3.45
N ALA A 97 51.85 8.76 3.57
CA ALA A 97 50.41 8.51 3.34
C ALA A 97 49.52 9.33 4.29
N GLN A 98 49.93 9.46 5.56
CA GLN A 98 49.22 10.27 6.55
C GLN A 98 49.23 11.75 6.20
N ALA A 99 50.33 12.27 5.66
CA ALA A 99 50.42 13.68 5.23
C ALA A 99 49.45 13.97 4.07
N VAL A 100 49.30 13.04 3.13
CA VAL A 100 48.31 13.17 2.03
C VAL A 100 46.88 13.18 2.59
N LEU A 101 46.56 12.33 3.58
CA LEU A 101 45.25 12.32 4.23
C LEU A 101 44.98 13.61 5.01
N ASP A 102 45.99 14.14 5.71
CA ASP A 102 45.89 15.39 6.47
C ASP A 102 45.67 16.59 5.54
N GLU A 103 46.31 16.62 4.38
CA GLU A 103 46.06 17.61 3.33
C GLU A 103 44.63 17.55 2.79
N ILE A 104 44.11 16.35 2.50
CA ILE A 104 42.72 16.17 2.06
C ILE A 104 41.77 16.64 3.19
N LYS A 105 42.06 16.29 4.45
CA LYS A 105 41.25 16.69 5.61
C LYS A 105 41.25 18.22 5.81
N ALA A 106 42.37 18.89 5.54
CA ALA A 106 42.48 20.34 5.61
C ALA A 106 41.59 21.08 4.60
N MET A 107 41.21 20.42 3.49
CA MET A 107 40.30 20.97 2.46
C MET A 107 38.82 20.96 2.87
N ARG A 108 38.48 20.49 4.09
CA ARG A 108 37.13 20.47 4.67
C ARG A 108 36.10 19.85 3.72
N GLU A 109 35.05 20.59 3.35
CA GLU A 109 33.94 20.08 2.53
C GLU A 109 34.39 19.62 1.14
N HIS A 110 35.47 20.18 0.57
CA HIS A 110 36.01 19.75 -0.73
C HIS A 110 36.80 18.44 -0.66
N GLY A 111 37.41 18.11 0.48
CA GLY A 111 38.17 16.86 0.66
C GLY A 111 37.35 15.72 1.25
N LYS A 112 36.19 16.01 1.85
CA LYS A 112 35.37 15.07 2.63
C LYS A 112 34.97 13.81 1.86
N HIS A 113 34.58 13.96 0.60
CA HIS A 113 34.19 12.82 -0.24
C HIS A 113 35.39 11.93 -0.58
N THR A 114 36.50 12.53 -1.04
CA THR A 114 37.73 11.80 -1.32
C THR A 114 38.28 11.09 -0.08
N LEU A 115 38.21 11.75 1.08
CA LEU A 115 38.63 11.16 2.34
C LEU A 115 37.80 9.92 2.70
N ARG A 116 36.46 10.02 2.65
CA ARG A 116 35.59 8.85 2.92
C ARG A 116 35.86 7.72 1.93
N TRP A 117 36.09 8.05 0.67
CA TRP A 117 36.37 7.06 -0.36
C TRP A 117 37.71 6.35 -0.14
N ILE A 118 38.79 7.07 0.18
CA ILE A 118 40.08 6.46 0.52
C ILE A 118 39.95 5.60 1.79
N THR A 119 39.23 6.07 2.81
CA THR A 119 38.95 5.27 4.03
C THR A 119 38.22 3.98 3.70
N ALA A 120 37.23 4.02 2.80
CA ALA A 120 36.52 2.82 2.37
C ALA A 120 37.42 1.81 1.63
N VAL A 121 38.37 2.30 0.81
CA VAL A 121 39.40 1.46 0.16
C VAL A 121 40.35 0.84 1.19
N LEU A 122 40.72 1.59 2.23
CA LEU A 122 41.61 1.12 3.31
C LEU A 122 40.96 0.06 4.20
N ASP A 123 39.75 0.35 4.68
CA ASP A 123 39.08 -0.47 5.69
C ASP A 123 38.46 -1.74 5.08
N ALA A 124 37.96 -1.62 3.84
CA ALA A 124 37.39 -2.69 3.02
C ALA A 124 36.41 -3.62 3.78
N GLN A 125 35.64 -3.08 4.72
CA GLN A 125 34.59 -3.84 5.41
C GLN A 125 33.34 -3.98 4.54
N ALA A 126 32.39 -4.81 4.97
CA ALA A 126 31.16 -5.07 4.22
C ALA A 126 30.40 -3.78 3.81
N SER A 127 30.30 -2.81 4.71
CA SER A 127 29.68 -1.49 4.45
C SER A 127 30.48 -0.60 3.51
N ASP A 128 31.79 -0.77 3.45
CA ASP A 128 32.69 0.02 2.61
C ASP A 128 32.70 -0.52 1.18
N HIS A 129 32.65 -1.83 0.98
CA HIS A 129 32.46 -2.43 -0.35
C HIS A 129 31.14 -2.02 -0.99
N LEU A 130 30.07 -1.91 -0.19
CA LEU A 130 28.79 -1.36 -0.60
C LEU A 130 28.91 0.08 -1.09
N PHE A 131 29.58 0.93 -0.31
CA PHE A 131 29.85 2.30 -0.68
C PHE A 131 30.68 2.41 -1.98
N LEU A 132 31.78 1.67 -2.09
CA LEU A 132 32.65 1.67 -3.27
C LEU A 132 31.93 1.20 -4.54
N ARG A 133 31.09 0.15 -4.44
CA ARG A 133 30.32 -0.36 -5.57
C ARG A 133 29.25 0.62 -6.05
N ARG A 134 28.66 1.39 -5.13
CA ARG A 134 27.75 2.48 -5.48
C ARG A 134 28.47 3.62 -6.20
N GLU A 135 29.67 3.99 -5.76
CA GLU A 135 30.47 5.00 -6.45
C GLU A 135 30.89 4.51 -7.85
N ALA A 136 31.29 3.25 -7.98
CA ALA A 136 31.56 2.62 -9.27
C ALA A 136 30.36 2.69 -10.25
N LEU A 137 29.15 2.40 -9.77
CA LEU A 137 27.93 2.48 -10.58
C LEU A 137 27.58 3.90 -11.01
N LYS A 138 27.80 4.89 -10.13
CA LYS A 138 27.54 6.31 -10.44
C LYS A 138 28.48 6.87 -11.50
N HIS A 139 29.77 6.51 -11.43
CA HIS A 139 30.82 7.07 -12.29
C HIS A 139 31.05 6.24 -13.57
N GLY A 140 30.45 5.06 -13.67
CA GLY A 140 30.51 4.19 -14.86
C GLY A 140 31.72 3.26 -14.90
N PRO A 141 31.73 2.26 -15.79
CA PRO A 141 32.67 1.12 -15.78
C PRO A 141 34.14 1.49 -16.06
N HIS A 142 34.40 2.67 -16.62
CA HIS A 142 35.76 3.14 -16.95
C HIS A 142 36.35 4.10 -15.92
N SER A 143 35.58 4.45 -14.88
CA SER A 143 35.98 5.36 -13.82
C SER A 143 37.07 4.76 -12.91
N ILE A 144 37.75 5.63 -12.17
CA ILE A 144 38.72 5.23 -11.14
C ILE A 144 38.02 4.44 -10.04
N GLU A 145 36.80 4.86 -9.70
CA GLU A 145 35.92 4.29 -8.71
C GLU A 145 35.55 2.84 -9.07
N ALA A 146 35.21 2.58 -10.34
CA ALA A 146 34.92 1.23 -10.81
C ALA A 146 36.14 0.31 -10.81
N LYS A 147 37.29 0.80 -11.30
CA LYS A 147 38.54 0.02 -11.32
C LYS A 147 39.02 -0.30 -9.91
N ALA A 148 39.04 0.68 -9.02
CA ALA A 148 39.44 0.50 -7.64
C ALA A 148 38.50 -0.45 -6.89
N ALA A 149 37.19 -0.31 -7.06
CA ALA A 149 36.22 -1.20 -6.42
C ALA A 149 36.41 -2.66 -6.85
N ALA A 150 36.70 -2.92 -8.13
CA ALA A 150 36.99 -4.26 -8.64
C ALA A 150 38.27 -4.86 -8.02
N ILE A 151 39.34 -4.07 -7.96
CA ILE A 151 40.63 -4.48 -7.38
C ILE A 151 40.47 -4.80 -5.88
N VAL A 152 39.82 -3.92 -5.13
CA VAL A 152 39.59 -4.08 -3.69
C VAL A 152 38.66 -5.28 -3.42
N TRP A 153 37.65 -5.52 -4.26
CA TRP A 153 36.77 -6.69 -4.16
C TRP A 153 37.49 -8.01 -4.43
N ALA A 154 38.37 -8.05 -5.44
CA ALA A 154 39.13 -9.24 -5.79
C ALA A 154 40.03 -9.70 -4.63
N GLN A 155 40.62 -8.76 -3.90
CA GLN A 155 41.52 -9.01 -2.77
C GLN A 155 40.80 -9.31 -1.45
N CYS A 156 39.47 -9.21 -1.42
CA CYS A 156 38.68 -9.40 -0.20
C CYS A 156 38.35 -10.88 0.07
N SER A 157 38.32 -11.25 1.36
CA SER A 157 38.00 -12.62 1.81
C SER A 157 36.55 -13.01 1.54
N ASN A 158 36.28 -14.31 1.33
CA ASN A 158 34.93 -14.82 1.10
C ASN A 158 33.97 -14.49 2.26
N ARG A 159 34.44 -14.51 3.51
CA ARG A 159 33.63 -14.11 4.68
C ARG A 159 33.11 -12.67 4.59
N ILE A 160 33.96 -11.73 4.17
CA ILE A 160 33.55 -10.32 4.04
C ILE A 160 32.66 -10.14 2.80
N LYS A 161 32.90 -10.90 1.72
CA LYS A 161 32.00 -10.95 0.56
C LYS A 161 30.61 -11.43 0.97
N ASP A 162 30.51 -12.50 1.74
CA ASP A 162 29.25 -13.03 2.27
C ASP A 162 28.55 -12.02 3.19
N GLN A 163 29.31 -11.33 4.06
CA GLN A 163 28.78 -10.25 4.89
C GLN A 163 28.33 -9.03 4.07
N ALA A 164 29.03 -8.70 2.99
CA ALA A 164 28.66 -7.63 2.06
C ALA A 164 27.39 -8.01 1.27
N PHE A 165 27.25 -9.27 0.85
CA PHE A 165 26.03 -9.80 0.23
C PHE A 165 24.86 -9.83 1.21
N ALA A 166 25.08 -10.25 2.46
CA ALA A 166 24.06 -10.18 3.51
C ALA A 166 23.67 -8.72 3.83
N ALA A 167 24.63 -7.80 3.88
CA ALA A 167 24.38 -6.38 4.09
C ALA A 167 23.67 -5.72 2.89
N MET A 168 24.01 -6.10 1.65
CA MET A 168 23.30 -5.74 0.42
C MET A 168 21.83 -6.18 0.50
N HIS A 169 21.61 -7.45 0.86
CA HIS A 169 20.29 -8.04 1.02
C HIS A 169 19.49 -7.43 2.19
N LEU A 170 20.15 -6.97 3.25
CA LEU A 170 19.53 -6.26 4.36
C LEU A 170 19.25 -4.78 4.03
N TRP A 171 20.03 -4.16 3.15
CA TRP A 171 19.86 -2.77 2.70
C TRP A 171 18.71 -2.60 1.72
N THR A 172 18.47 -3.58 0.85
CA THR A 172 17.34 -3.59 -0.09
C THR A 172 15.99 -3.74 0.62
N ASN A 173 15.97 -4.43 1.77
CA ASN A 173 14.75 -4.72 2.53
C ASN A 173 14.53 -3.81 3.76
N LYS A 174 15.47 -2.91 4.07
CA LYS A 174 15.34 -1.92 5.15
C LYS A 174 15.28 -0.52 4.57
N GLY A 175 14.07 -0.04 4.32
CA GLY A 175 13.83 1.37 4.01
C GLY A 175 14.44 2.27 5.08
N GLY A 176 15.53 2.95 4.73
CA GLY A 176 16.04 4.23 5.26
C GLY A 176 16.32 4.41 6.76
N ALA A 177 15.91 3.50 7.63
CA ALA A 177 15.72 3.82 9.03
C ALA A 177 16.83 3.31 9.97
N GLN A 178 17.49 2.19 9.68
CA GLN A 178 18.25 1.48 10.72
C GLN A 178 19.74 1.24 10.47
N SER A 179 20.31 1.67 9.35
CA SER A 179 21.71 1.38 9.05
C SER A 179 22.54 2.65 8.90
N GLY A 180 23.16 3.10 10.01
CA GLY A 180 24.46 3.79 10.17
C GLY A 180 25.04 4.77 9.14
N GLY A 181 24.35 5.09 8.06
CA GLY A 181 24.68 6.14 7.11
C GLY A 181 23.95 7.42 7.50
N ILE A 182 24.60 8.56 7.30
CA ILE A 182 23.98 9.87 7.50
C ILE A 182 22.72 9.94 6.63
N ALA A 183 21.57 10.10 7.28
CA ALA A 183 20.29 10.14 6.59
C ALA A 183 20.19 11.38 5.69
N ARG A 184 19.61 11.21 4.49
CA ARG A 184 19.44 12.29 3.50
C ARG A 184 17.95 12.58 3.34
N MET A 185 17.61 13.84 3.08
CA MET A 185 16.26 14.18 2.59
C MET A 185 15.99 13.45 1.27
N TYR A 186 14.74 13.12 0.97
CA TYR A 186 14.34 12.68 -0.36
C TYR A 186 14.07 13.87 -1.28
N LYS A 187 14.17 13.69 -2.61
CA LYS A 187 13.89 14.74 -3.61
C LYS A 187 12.58 15.49 -3.33
N HIS A 188 11.48 14.75 -3.21
CA HIS A 188 10.15 15.32 -2.99
C HIS A 188 10.07 16.16 -1.70
N GLN A 189 10.86 15.84 -0.66
CA GLN A 189 10.92 16.63 0.56
C GLN A 189 11.69 17.93 0.33
N HIS A 190 12.74 17.90 -0.49
CA HIS A 190 13.48 19.09 -0.88
C HIS A 190 12.63 20.00 -1.76
N ASP A 191 12.05 19.48 -2.84
CA ASP A 191 11.16 20.20 -3.74
C ASP A 191 10.02 20.88 -2.96
N LEU A 192 9.44 20.16 -1.99
CA LEU A 192 8.40 20.73 -1.11
C LEU A 192 8.93 21.89 -0.25
N LEU A 193 10.08 21.72 0.40
CA LEU A 193 10.67 22.77 1.24
C LEU A 193 11.04 24.01 0.43
N GLU A 194 11.57 23.85 -0.79
CA GLU A 194 11.92 24.95 -1.68
C GLU A 194 10.69 25.73 -2.13
N GLU A 195 9.64 25.04 -2.58
CA GLU A 195 8.39 25.68 -3.02
C GLU A 195 7.69 26.42 -1.87
N LEU A 196 7.69 25.84 -0.67
CA LEU A 196 7.14 26.50 0.51
C LEU A 196 8.00 27.70 0.92
N ASP A 197 9.33 27.59 0.92
CA ASP A 197 10.23 28.69 1.28
C ASP A 197 10.09 29.88 0.33
N ALA A 198 10.08 29.61 -0.98
CA ALA A 198 9.89 30.62 -2.01
C ALA A 198 8.55 31.34 -1.82
N HIS A 199 7.48 30.59 -1.56
CA HIS A 199 6.15 31.13 -1.37
C HIS A 199 6.04 32.01 -0.11
N PHE A 200 6.45 31.51 1.06
CA PHE A 200 6.39 32.28 2.31
C PHE A 200 7.33 33.49 2.30
N THR A 201 8.47 33.41 1.59
CA THR A 201 9.33 34.57 1.36
C THR A 201 8.62 35.64 0.51
N ALA A 202 7.91 35.24 -0.55
CA ALA A 202 7.14 36.17 -1.37
C ALA A 202 5.98 36.81 -0.59
N VAL A 203 5.28 36.03 0.22
CA VAL A 203 4.23 36.51 1.15
C VAL A 203 4.80 37.54 2.12
N THR A 204 5.90 37.21 2.80
CA THR A 204 6.53 38.11 3.79
C THR A 204 6.94 39.44 3.14
N LYS A 205 7.58 39.38 1.97
CA LYS A 205 7.95 40.60 1.20
C LYS A 205 6.73 41.41 0.77
N ALA A 206 5.63 40.76 0.38
CA ALA A 206 4.41 41.44 0.00
C ALA A 206 3.76 42.15 1.20
N VAL A 207 3.73 41.50 2.37
CA VAL A 207 3.24 42.09 3.62
C VAL A 207 4.10 43.28 4.05
N GLU A 208 5.43 43.13 4.06
CA GLU A 208 6.37 44.21 4.41
C GLU A 208 6.28 45.42 3.47
N ALA A 209 5.97 45.18 2.20
CA ALA A 209 5.84 46.22 1.18
C ALA A 209 4.41 46.76 1.01
N GLU A 210 3.45 46.31 1.83
CA GLU A 210 2.01 46.61 1.70
C GLU A 210 1.45 46.36 0.28
N ARG A 211 1.96 45.31 -0.38
CA ARG A 211 1.59 44.91 -1.73
C ARG A 211 0.53 43.81 -1.72
N GLN A 212 -0.09 43.60 -2.87
CA GLN A 212 -0.96 42.46 -3.10
C GLN A 212 -0.19 41.15 -2.83
N LEU A 213 -0.79 40.28 -2.03
CA LEU A 213 -0.24 38.96 -1.72
C LEU A 213 -0.16 38.09 -2.97
N PRO A 214 0.83 37.18 -3.07
CA PRO A 214 0.85 36.19 -4.12
C PRO A 214 -0.40 35.28 -4.05
N MET A 215 -0.77 34.67 -5.18
CA MET A 215 -1.83 33.66 -5.18
C MET A 215 -1.49 32.53 -4.19
N PRO A 216 -2.48 31.97 -3.46
CA PRO A 216 -2.25 30.82 -2.59
C PRO A 216 -1.52 29.68 -3.29
N LEU A 217 -0.72 28.92 -2.53
CA LEU A 217 -0.01 27.75 -3.05
C LEU A 217 -0.71 26.46 -2.62
N HIS A 218 -1.18 25.66 -3.57
CA HIS A 218 -1.72 24.32 -3.30
C HIS A 218 -0.79 23.25 -3.88
N VAL A 219 -0.30 22.35 -3.01
CA VAL A 219 0.63 21.29 -3.35
C VAL A 219 -0.07 19.95 -3.20
N ILE A 220 -0.14 19.15 -4.27
CA ILE A 220 -0.43 17.71 -4.14
C ILE A 220 0.90 17.02 -3.88
N LEU A 221 1.04 16.45 -2.68
CA LEU A 221 2.21 15.67 -2.30
C LEU A 221 1.89 14.18 -2.46
N SER A 222 2.08 13.68 -3.68
CA SER A 222 1.79 12.29 -4.06
C SER A 222 2.87 11.36 -3.51
N THR A 223 2.68 10.90 -2.27
CA THR A 223 3.66 10.09 -1.54
C THR A 223 3.06 8.74 -1.15
N PRO A 224 3.73 7.61 -1.45
CA PRO A 224 3.27 6.29 -1.07
C PRO A 224 2.95 6.19 0.42
N THR A 225 2.01 5.32 0.78
CA THR A 225 1.71 4.96 2.17
C THR A 225 2.96 4.48 2.91
N GLY A 226 3.23 5.06 4.08
CA GLY A 226 4.43 4.72 4.89
C GLY A 226 5.68 5.53 4.55
N SER A 227 5.62 6.45 3.57
CA SER A 227 6.72 7.36 3.18
C SER A 227 7.12 8.42 4.23
N GLY A 228 6.55 8.37 5.44
CA GLY A 228 6.85 9.33 6.50
C GLY A 228 6.22 10.71 6.31
N LYS A 229 4.93 10.79 5.93
CA LYS A 229 4.19 12.07 5.81
C LYS A 229 4.29 12.94 7.07
N THR A 230 4.08 12.35 8.24
CA THR A 230 4.25 13.03 9.54
C THR A 230 5.68 13.55 9.71
N PHE A 231 6.67 12.76 9.30
CA PHE A 231 8.08 13.15 9.34
C PHE A 231 8.36 14.31 8.37
N THR A 232 7.82 14.28 7.14
CA THR A 232 7.93 15.37 6.17
C THR A 232 7.29 16.66 6.70
N ALA A 233 6.13 16.60 7.35
CA ALA A 233 5.52 17.78 7.97
C ALA A 233 6.35 18.34 9.14
N LEU A 234 6.90 17.48 9.99
CA LEU A 234 7.79 17.91 11.06
C LEU A 234 9.10 18.50 10.51
N MET A 235 9.60 18.01 9.38
CA MET A 235 10.74 18.62 8.69
C MET A 235 10.41 20.03 8.20
N VAL A 236 9.23 20.26 7.62
CA VAL A 236 8.75 21.61 7.26
C VAL A 236 8.80 22.53 8.48
N HIS A 237 8.28 22.08 9.62
CA HIS A 237 8.38 22.89 10.84
C HIS A 237 9.83 23.14 11.27
N LEU A 238 10.64 22.08 11.45
CA LEU A 238 11.96 22.16 12.07
C LEU A 238 13.02 22.85 11.20
N ARG A 239 12.94 22.71 9.87
CA ARG A 239 13.95 23.21 8.93
C ARG A 239 13.52 24.50 8.23
N LEU A 240 12.23 24.73 8.05
CA LEU A 240 11.72 25.91 7.36
C LEU A 240 11.11 26.92 8.34
N PHE A 241 10.01 26.58 9.01
CA PHE A 241 9.27 27.57 9.80
C PHE A 241 10.03 28.04 11.04
N LYS A 242 10.57 27.12 11.83
CA LYS A 242 11.33 27.48 13.03
C LYS A 242 12.55 28.37 12.74
N VAL A 243 13.12 28.26 11.54
CA VAL A 243 14.39 28.92 11.18
C VAL A 243 14.17 30.19 10.36
N LYS A 244 13.28 30.16 9.36
CA LYS A 244 13.10 31.23 8.38
C LYS A 244 11.76 31.96 8.51
N HIS A 245 10.69 31.24 8.84
CA HIS A 245 9.32 31.78 8.86
C HIS A 245 8.64 31.53 10.22
N PRO A 246 9.14 32.10 11.34
CA PRO A 246 8.67 31.78 12.69
C PRO A 246 7.23 32.25 12.97
N ASN A 247 6.67 33.06 12.07
CA ASN A 247 5.29 33.49 12.13
C ASN A 247 4.31 32.52 11.44
N ALA A 248 4.79 31.48 10.77
CA ALA A 248 3.94 30.47 10.16
C ALA A 248 3.60 29.35 11.15
N ILE A 249 2.36 28.90 11.15
CA ILE A 249 1.86 27.77 11.95
C ILE A 249 1.49 26.64 11.00
N LEU A 250 1.97 25.44 11.30
CA LEU A 250 1.57 24.23 10.58
C LEU A 250 0.30 23.65 11.21
N VAL A 251 -0.79 23.60 10.44
CA VAL A 251 -2.02 22.91 10.82
C VAL A 251 -1.98 21.51 10.23
N TYR A 252 -1.74 20.49 11.06
CA TYR A 252 -1.72 19.09 10.64
C TYR A 252 -3.13 18.50 10.80
N SER A 253 -3.84 18.33 9.68
CA SER A 253 -5.18 17.72 9.65
C SER A 253 -5.06 16.21 9.53
N VAL A 254 -5.72 15.48 10.44
CA VAL A 254 -5.68 14.02 10.50
C VAL A 254 -7.06 13.39 10.29
N PRO A 255 -7.14 12.25 9.59
CA PRO A 255 -8.42 11.62 9.31
C PRO A 255 -8.95 10.78 10.49
N THR A 256 -8.05 10.24 11.32
CA THR A 256 -8.40 9.34 12.44
C THR A 256 -7.73 9.74 13.75
N LYS A 257 -8.34 9.26 14.84
CA LYS A 257 -7.88 9.44 16.21
C LYS A 257 -6.49 8.87 16.47
N GLN A 258 -6.19 7.72 15.85
CA GLN A 258 -4.90 7.04 16.05
C GLN A 258 -3.77 7.83 15.40
N VAL A 259 -4.00 8.37 14.21
CA VAL A 259 -3.05 9.27 13.55
C VAL A 259 -2.86 10.53 14.40
N LEU A 260 -3.94 11.12 14.91
CA LEU A 260 -3.86 12.27 15.83
C LEU A 260 -2.93 11.99 17.01
N LYS A 261 -3.13 10.86 17.70
CA LYS A 261 -2.29 10.48 18.85
C LYS A 261 -0.82 10.34 18.48
N ARG A 262 -0.55 9.65 17.38
CA ARG A 262 0.81 9.41 16.88
C ARG A 262 1.53 10.70 16.52
N VAL A 263 0.88 11.60 15.78
CA VAL A 263 1.47 12.90 15.41
C VAL A 263 1.78 13.72 16.67
N GLY A 264 0.91 13.66 17.69
CA GLY A 264 1.17 14.29 18.99
C GLY A 264 2.40 13.72 19.70
N GLN A 265 2.56 12.40 19.71
CA GLN A 265 3.72 11.72 20.29
C GLN A 265 5.03 12.07 19.57
N GLU A 266 5.00 12.21 18.24
CA GLU A 266 6.16 12.68 17.46
C GLU A 266 6.51 14.14 17.81
N CYS A 267 5.51 15.02 17.97
CA CYS A 267 5.75 16.40 18.40
C CYS A 267 6.39 16.47 19.81
N GLU A 268 5.90 15.67 20.76
CA GLU A 268 6.49 15.50 22.11
C GLU A 268 7.93 15.00 22.08
N ALA A 269 8.19 14.01 21.23
CA ALA A 269 9.53 13.46 21.07
C ALA A 269 10.50 14.55 20.61
N HIS A 270 10.11 15.32 19.59
CA HIS A 270 10.88 16.40 18.97
C HIS A 270 10.86 17.75 19.73
N ALA A 271 10.11 17.84 20.81
CA ALA A 271 9.92 19.06 21.60
C ALA A 271 9.47 20.26 20.73
N ALA A 272 8.63 20.00 19.72
CA ALA A 272 7.98 21.04 18.94
C ALA A 272 6.90 21.73 19.81
N PRO A 273 6.80 23.06 19.85
CA PRO A 273 5.67 23.74 20.47
C PRO A 273 4.38 23.44 19.70
N TYR A 274 3.54 22.53 20.20
CA TYR A 274 2.33 22.11 19.49
C TYR A 274 1.09 22.19 20.37
N TRP A 275 -0.07 22.40 19.77
CA TRP A 275 -1.38 22.23 20.40
C TRP A 275 -2.14 21.10 19.71
N THR A 276 -3.05 20.50 20.46
CA THR A 276 -3.96 19.49 19.92
C THR A 276 -5.39 20.00 20.06
N ALA A 277 -6.12 19.99 18.95
CA ALA A 277 -7.49 20.44 18.87
C ALA A 277 -8.38 19.27 18.43
N ALA A 278 -9.50 19.06 19.12
CA ALA A 278 -10.43 18.01 18.73
C ALA A 278 -11.89 18.40 18.99
N ARG A 279 -12.81 17.78 18.25
CA ARG A 279 -14.25 17.94 18.44
C ARG A 279 -14.63 17.47 19.84
N ASP A 280 -15.51 18.21 20.49
CA ASP A 280 -16.02 17.82 21.79
C ASP A 280 -17.23 16.86 21.66
N HIS A 281 -17.43 16.02 22.66
CA HIS A 281 -18.56 15.08 22.69
C HIS A 281 -19.89 15.74 23.11
N SER A 282 -19.87 16.97 23.65
CA SER A 282 -21.05 17.60 24.28
C SER A 282 -21.95 18.42 23.35
N GLY A 283 -21.58 18.64 22.08
CA GLY A 283 -22.43 19.38 21.13
C GLY A 283 -21.80 19.62 19.75
N GLU A 284 -22.60 19.99 18.76
CA GLU A 284 -22.13 20.41 17.43
C GLU A 284 -21.43 21.78 17.48
N GLY A 285 -20.34 21.94 16.74
CA GLY A 285 -19.57 23.19 16.68
C GLY A 285 -18.68 23.47 17.90
N LEU A 286 -18.69 22.58 18.90
CA LEU A 286 -17.84 22.69 20.08
C LEU A 286 -16.56 21.87 19.93
N CYS A 287 -15.45 22.45 20.37
CA CYS A 287 -14.14 21.84 20.34
C CYS A 287 -13.41 22.06 21.68
N GLN A 288 -12.32 21.31 21.84
CA GLN A 288 -11.37 21.48 22.93
C GLN A 288 -9.98 21.67 22.34
N VAL A 289 -9.28 22.72 22.77
CA VAL A 289 -7.86 22.93 22.45
C VAL A 289 -7.04 22.67 23.70
N ARG A 290 -6.09 21.75 23.60
CA ARG A 290 -5.21 21.36 24.71
C ARG A 290 -3.75 21.68 24.39
N ARG A 291 -3.13 22.40 25.31
CA ARG A 291 -1.67 22.58 25.41
C ARG A 291 -1.08 21.29 26.00
N PRO A 292 -0.12 20.59 25.39
CA PRO A 292 0.40 19.31 25.89
C PRO A 292 1.41 19.48 27.05
N TYR A 293 1.86 18.38 27.66
CA TYR A 293 2.72 18.45 28.86
C TYR A 293 4.09 19.09 28.57
N SER A 294 4.75 18.76 27.46
CA SER A 294 6.13 19.21 27.19
C SER A 294 6.32 20.72 27.09
N ILE A 295 5.26 21.45 26.73
CA ILE A 295 5.32 22.92 26.57
C ILE A 295 4.96 23.66 27.85
N ARG A 296 4.20 23.01 28.75
CA ARG A 296 3.89 23.46 30.10
C ARG A 296 5.12 23.16 30.96
N ASP A 297 6.04 24.10 31.15
CA ASP A 297 7.30 23.88 31.90
C ASP A 297 7.06 23.60 33.41
N LYS A 298 6.55 22.41 33.76
CA LYS A 298 6.03 22.08 35.10
C LYS A 298 7.09 22.01 36.19
N ALA A 299 8.34 21.72 35.83
CA ALA A 299 9.40 21.45 36.79
C ALA A 299 10.11 22.71 37.30
N ARG A 300 10.03 23.85 36.57
CA ARG A 300 11.00 24.95 36.77
C ARG A 300 10.47 26.19 37.49
N ASN A 301 9.17 26.32 37.76
CA ASN A 301 8.62 27.57 38.28
C ASN A 301 7.61 27.41 39.43
N ARG A 302 8.03 27.67 40.68
CA ARG A 302 7.12 27.90 41.83
C ARG A 302 6.07 28.99 41.53
N LYS A 303 6.40 29.95 40.65
CA LYS A 303 5.46 30.96 40.14
C LYS A 303 4.37 30.38 39.23
N ALA A 304 4.67 29.37 38.41
CA ALA A 304 3.69 28.71 37.53
C ALA A 304 2.67 27.90 38.35
N MET A 305 3.11 27.25 39.43
CA MET A 305 2.20 26.55 40.36
C MET A 305 1.27 27.52 41.12
N ARG A 306 1.76 28.72 41.48
CA ARG A 306 0.92 29.79 42.07
C ARG A 306 -0.02 30.44 41.05
N ALA A 307 0.45 30.67 39.83
CA ALA A 307 -0.39 31.18 38.72
C ALA A 307 -1.49 30.19 38.35
N LYS A 308 -1.19 28.89 38.35
CA LYS A 308 -2.18 27.82 38.15
C LYS A 308 -3.29 27.84 39.19
N ALA A 309 -2.94 28.05 40.46
CA ALA A 309 -3.91 28.18 41.55
C ALA A 309 -4.73 29.48 41.45
N ALA A 310 -4.13 30.58 40.97
CA ALA A 310 -4.80 31.86 40.76
C ALA A 310 -5.72 31.91 39.52
N ILE A 311 -5.37 31.18 38.46
CA ILE A 311 -6.13 31.11 37.19
C ILE A 311 -7.23 30.03 37.24
N GLY A 312 -7.22 29.15 38.25
CA GLY A 312 -8.23 28.09 38.38
C GLY A 312 -8.19 27.08 37.23
N GLU A 313 -6.99 26.77 36.71
CA GLU A 313 -6.81 25.94 35.51
C GLU A 313 -7.42 24.53 35.70
N LYS A 314 -8.60 24.29 35.13
CA LYS A 314 -9.07 22.94 34.80
C LYS A 314 -8.15 22.37 33.72
N GLN A 315 -7.83 21.06 33.79
CA GLN A 315 -6.87 20.42 32.87
C GLN A 315 -7.22 20.59 31.37
N SER A 316 -8.48 20.92 31.05
CA SER A 316 -8.99 21.43 29.78
C SER A 316 -9.83 22.70 30.02
N ALA A 317 -9.88 23.61 29.04
CA ALA A 317 -10.63 24.87 29.10
C ALA A 317 -12.17 24.71 29.10
N GLY A 318 -12.69 23.49 29.30
CA GLY A 318 -14.05 23.16 28.89
C GLY A 318 -14.17 23.11 27.37
N SER A 319 -15.40 23.04 26.86
CA SER A 319 -15.72 23.08 25.43
C SER A 319 -16.16 24.49 25.01
N GLY A 320 -15.83 24.89 23.78
CA GLY A 320 -16.20 26.20 23.23
C GLY A 320 -16.02 26.25 21.71
N THR A 321 -16.26 27.42 21.11
CA THR A 321 -15.93 27.63 19.69
C THR A 321 -14.41 27.60 19.51
N ILE A 322 -13.93 27.25 18.31
CA ILE A 322 -12.49 27.14 18.07
C ILE A 322 -11.74 28.45 18.29
N GLU A 323 -12.34 29.59 17.95
CA GLU A 323 -11.80 30.93 18.21
C GLU A 323 -11.58 31.14 19.70
N SER A 324 -12.62 30.91 20.51
CA SER A 324 -12.56 31.09 21.96
C SER A 324 -11.51 30.18 22.61
N GLN A 325 -11.38 28.95 22.12
CA GLN A 325 -10.44 27.97 22.64
C GLN A 325 -8.99 28.31 22.26
N LEU A 326 -8.74 28.78 21.04
CA LEU A 326 -7.43 29.24 20.59
C LEU A 326 -6.97 30.48 21.36
N GLU A 327 -7.84 31.47 21.53
CA GLU A 327 -7.54 32.70 22.27
C GLU A 327 -7.31 32.43 23.76
N TYR A 328 -8.15 31.60 24.38
CA TYR A 328 -7.96 31.18 25.76
C TYR A 328 -6.64 30.42 25.94
N ALA A 329 -6.34 29.44 25.07
CA ALA A 329 -5.09 28.69 25.13
C ALA A 329 -3.88 29.62 24.98
N ALA A 330 -3.96 30.63 24.10
CA ALA A 330 -2.91 31.62 23.92
C ALA A 330 -2.68 32.47 25.18
N GLN A 331 -3.76 33.02 25.74
CA GLN A 331 -3.72 33.84 26.94
C GLN A 331 -3.13 33.08 28.14
N VAL A 332 -3.57 31.84 28.34
CA VAL A 332 -3.06 31.01 29.44
C VAL A 332 -1.59 30.62 29.19
N GLY A 333 -1.23 30.23 27.96
CA GLY A 333 0.15 29.89 27.60
C GLY A 333 1.11 31.07 27.79
N PHE A 334 0.68 32.28 27.42
CA PHE A 334 1.43 33.51 27.68
C PHE A 334 1.61 33.76 29.18
N SER A 335 0.52 33.65 29.95
CA SER A 335 0.51 33.86 31.40
C SER A 335 1.40 32.87 32.15
N LEU A 336 1.43 31.62 31.69
CA LEU A 336 2.24 30.54 32.27
C LEU A 336 3.67 30.45 31.71
N LYS A 337 4.00 31.29 30.72
CA LYS A 337 5.29 31.30 30.02
C LYS A 337 5.64 29.94 29.41
N ASP A 338 4.66 29.34 28.73
CA ASP A 338 4.85 28.11 27.98
C ASP A 338 5.95 28.29 26.91
N ARG A 339 6.57 27.17 26.51
CA ARG A 339 7.40 27.15 25.30
C ARG A 339 6.57 27.62 24.11
N GLY A 340 7.09 28.58 23.34
CA GLY A 340 6.35 29.24 22.26
C GLY A 340 5.64 30.54 22.67
N ALA A 341 5.84 31.02 23.91
CA ALA A 341 5.35 32.32 24.38
C ALA A 341 3.82 32.52 24.24
N GLY A 342 3.04 31.45 24.39
CA GLY A 342 1.59 31.49 24.23
C GLY A 342 1.10 31.29 22.79
N ARG A 343 1.97 30.93 21.85
CA ARG A 343 1.62 30.56 20.47
C ARG A 343 2.08 29.14 20.14
N PRO A 344 1.30 28.34 19.38
CA PRO A 344 1.78 27.07 18.87
C PRO A 344 2.56 27.27 17.57
N ASP A 345 3.55 26.41 17.34
CA ASP A 345 4.18 26.27 16.02
C ASP A 345 3.42 25.24 15.16
N ILE A 346 2.78 24.27 15.81
CA ILE A 346 1.98 23.21 15.16
C ILE A 346 0.62 23.10 15.86
N ILE A 347 -0.47 23.00 15.08
CA ILE A 347 -1.79 22.62 15.57
C ILE A 347 -2.16 21.29 14.92
N ILE A 348 -2.35 20.25 15.73
CA ILE A 348 -2.83 18.94 15.25
C ILE A 348 -4.33 18.89 15.47
N ALA A 349 -5.11 18.66 14.42
CA ALA A 349 -6.57 18.70 14.49
C ALA A 349 -7.23 17.56 13.72
N ASP A 350 -8.33 17.03 14.25
CA ASP A 350 -9.22 16.15 13.47
C ASP A 350 -9.92 16.93 12.35
N LEU A 351 -10.47 16.22 11.35
CA LEU A 351 -11.12 16.83 10.18
C LEU A 351 -12.18 17.89 10.50
N ASN A 352 -13.08 17.62 11.46
CA ASN A 352 -14.14 18.56 11.81
C ASN A 352 -13.54 19.83 12.41
N THR A 353 -12.60 19.65 13.34
CA THR A 353 -11.92 20.77 14.00
C THR A 353 -11.05 21.56 13.03
N THR A 354 -10.41 20.91 12.05
CA THR A 354 -9.69 21.58 10.96
C THR A 354 -10.63 22.46 10.14
N ALA A 355 -11.80 21.95 9.74
CA ALA A 355 -12.78 22.72 8.98
C ALA A 355 -13.23 23.98 9.74
N TRP A 356 -13.52 23.85 11.03
CA TRP A 356 -13.87 24.97 11.89
C TRP A 356 -12.70 25.96 12.06
N LEU A 357 -11.49 25.47 12.30
CA LEU A 357 -10.29 26.29 12.46
C LEU A 357 -10.00 27.11 11.20
N LEU A 358 -10.10 26.51 10.01
CA LEU A 358 -9.85 27.22 8.76
C LEU A 358 -10.93 28.27 8.45
N LYS A 359 -12.19 27.96 8.76
CA LYS A 359 -13.28 28.93 8.68
C LYS A 359 -13.05 30.10 9.63
N ALA A 360 -12.63 29.82 10.86
CA ALA A 360 -12.26 30.83 11.85
C ALA A 360 -11.08 31.69 11.36
N ALA A 361 -10.01 31.05 10.88
CA ALA A 361 -8.81 31.70 10.35
C ALA A 361 -9.09 32.62 9.16
N HIS A 362 -10.08 32.26 8.32
CA HIS A 362 -10.49 33.06 7.18
C HIS A 362 -11.21 34.35 7.59
N ASN A 363 -11.95 34.31 8.70
CA ASN A 363 -12.71 35.44 9.24
C ASN A 363 -11.94 36.22 10.32
N ALA A 364 -10.77 35.75 10.72
CA ALA A 364 -9.95 36.36 11.75
C ALA A 364 -9.38 37.70 11.28
N LYS A 365 -9.10 38.60 12.24
CA LYS A 365 -8.38 39.85 11.96
C LYS A 365 -6.93 39.54 11.57
N ASP A 366 -6.31 40.37 10.73
CA ASP A 366 -4.91 40.19 10.29
C ASP A 366 -3.90 40.11 11.46
N THR A 367 -4.23 40.73 12.61
CA THR A 367 -3.43 40.68 13.83
C THR A 367 -3.52 39.36 14.60
N SER A 368 -4.45 38.48 14.22
CA SER A 368 -4.66 37.19 14.88
C SER A 368 -3.57 36.21 14.48
N PHE A 369 -2.95 35.55 15.46
CA PHE A 369 -1.86 34.60 15.18
C PHE A 369 -2.30 33.40 14.32
N TYR A 370 -3.60 33.10 14.30
CA TYR A 370 -4.22 32.03 13.53
C TYR A 370 -4.88 32.52 12.23
N HIS A 371 -4.67 33.78 11.81
CA HIS A 371 -5.18 34.28 10.55
C HIS A 371 -4.67 33.45 9.35
N LYS A 372 -5.49 33.27 8.30
CA LYS A 372 -5.20 32.40 7.13
C LYS A 372 -3.84 32.64 6.46
N ASN A 373 -3.30 33.86 6.54
CA ASN A 373 -1.99 34.20 5.96
C ASN A 373 -0.81 33.67 6.78
N ASN A 374 -1.05 33.27 8.02
CA ASN A 374 -0.05 32.72 8.93
C ASN A 374 -0.10 31.18 8.98
N LEU A 375 -0.95 30.53 8.19
CA LEU A 375 -1.18 29.10 8.27
C LEU A 375 -0.66 28.36 7.02
N LEU A 376 -0.05 27.20 7.26
CA LEU A 376 0.12 26.12 6.30
C LEU A 376 -0.82 24.98 6.68
N LEU A 377 -1.73 24.61 5.81
CA LEU A 377 -2.49 23.37 5.98
C LEU A 377 -1.64 22.19 5.47
N TYR A 378 -1.36 21.22 6.33
CA TYR A 378 -0.84 19.90 5.94
C TYR A 378 -1.98 18.88 6.11
N PHE A 379 -2.60 18.50 5.01
CA PHE A 379 -3.79 17.63 5.01
C PHE A 379 -3.38 16.18 4.68
N ASP A 380 -3.39 15.32 5.68
CA ASP A 380 -3.03 13.90 5.56
C ASP A 380 -4.22 13.06 5.06
N GLU A 381 -4.02 12.35 3.95
CA GLU A 381 -5.01 11.49 3.27
C GLU A 381 -6.40 12.17 3.08
N PRO A 382 -6.48 13.34 2.40
CA PRO A 382 -7.72 14.10 2.28
C PRO A 382 -8.86 13.39 1.55
N ASN A 383 -8.55 12.36 0.74
CA ASN A 383 -9.51 11.58 -0.03
C ASN A 383 -9.95 10.28 0.69
N MET A 384 -9.49 10.05 1.92
CA MET A 384 -9.81 8.85 2.69
C MET A 384 -11.29 8.83 3.10
N GLY A 385 -12.01 7.77 2.73
CA GLY A 385 -13.35 7.48 3.23
C GLY A 385 -14.44 8.49 2.86
N ILE A 386 -14.14 9.46 1.98
CA ILE A 386 -15.08 10.52 1.58
C ILE A 386 -16.32 9.97 0.86
N HIS A 387 -16.21 8.80 0.24
CA HIS A 387 -17.30 8.11 -0.45
C HIS A 387 -18.15 7.25 0.49
N LEU A 388 -17.66 6.96 1.71
CA LEU A 388 -18.36 6.13 2.68
C LEU A 388 -19.35 6.95 3.53
N ASP A 389 -19.11 8.25 3.70
CA ASP A 389 -19.97 9.13 4.51
C ASP A 389 -20.07 10.54 3.89
N PRO A 390 -21.27 10.96 3.43
CA PRO A 390 -21.52 12.30 2.90
C PRO A 390 -21.14 13.44 3.85
N ASN A 391 -21.18 13.22 5.17
CA ASN A 391 -20.77 14.23 6.14
C ASN A 391 -19.26 14.48 6.05
N VAL A 392 -18.46 13.42 5.85
CA VAL A 392 -17.01 13.54 5.65
C VAL A 392 -16.73 14.35 4.39
N LEU A 393 -17.44 14.06 3.28
CA LEU A 393 -17.33 14.87 2.07
C LEU A 393 -17.63 16.34 2.34
N GLY A 394 -18.72 16.66 3.03
CA GLY A 394 -19.08 18.04 3.40
C GLY A 394 -18.02 18.75 4.26
N VAL A 395 -17.40 18.03 5.20
CA VAL A 395 -16.29 18.55 6.01
C VAL A 395 -15.05 18.81 5.15
N VAL A 396 -14.67 17.88 4.27
CA VAL A 396 -13.54 18.05 3.35
C VAL A 396 -13.80 19.21 2.40
N SER A 397 -14.99 19.32 1.81
CA SER A 397 -15.36 20.46 0.96
C SER A 397 -15.27 21.79 1.72
N THR A 398 -15.62 21.81 3.01
CA THR A 398 -15.47 23.00 3.86
C THR A 398 -13.99 23.37 4.07
N ILE A 399 -13.12 22.37 4.28
CA ILE A 399 -11.66 22.57 4.34
C ILE A 399 -11.13 23.15 3.03
N GLN A 400 -11.51 22.56 1.88
CA GLN A 400 -11.09 23.03 0.55
C GLN A 400 -11.55 24.47 0.28
N ALA A 401 -12.75 24.84 0.73
CA ALA A 401 -13.29 26.18 0.57
C ALA A 401 -12.54 27.26 1.38
N HIS A 402 -11.86 26.88 2.46
CA HIS A 402 -11.17 27.80 3.38
C HIS A 402 -9.67 27.50 3.49
N MET A 403 -9.07 26.91 2.45
CA MET A 403 -7.61 26.69 2.45
C MET A 403 -6.85 28.00 2.71
N PRO A 404 -5.78 27.94 3.54
CA PRO A 404 -5.00 29.12 3.87
C PRO A 404 -4.04 29.49 2.72
N ILE A 405 -3.12 30.42 2.98
CA ILE A 405 -2.20 30.93 1.94
C ILE A 405 -1.29 29.85 1.34
N ALA A 406 -1.11 28.72 2.04
CA ALA A 406 -0.46 27.53 1.51
C ALA A 406 -1.14 26.24 2.04
N ALA A 407 -1.32 25.24 1.18
CA ALA A 407 -1.87 23.94 1.54
C ALA A 407 -1.09 22.80 0.88
N VAL A 408 -0.87 21.72 1.62
CA VAL A 408 -0.25 20.47 1.15
C VAL A 408 -1.27 19.36 1.33
N LEU A 409 -1.74 18.80 0.23
CA LEU A 409 -2.64 17.65 0.16
C LEU A 409 -1.78 16.38 0.03
N ALA A 410 -1.50 15.72 1.15
CA ALA A 410 -0.59 14.58 1.23
C ALA A 410 -1.34 13.25 1.12
N SER A 411 -1.48 12.75 -0.11
CA SER A 411 -2.16 11.48 -0.39
C SER A 411 -1.32 10.60 -1.29
N ALA A 412 -1.38 9.29 -1.04
CA ALA A 412 -0.79 8.33 -1.97
C ALA A 412 -1.62 8.17 -3.24
N THR A 413 -2.89 8.57 -3.25
CA THR A 413 -3.85 8.13 -4.28
C THR A 413 -4.59 9.29 -4.93
N LEU A 414 -4.39 10.51 -4.43
CA LEU A 414 -4.87 11.71 -5.07
C LEU A 414 -4.11 11.93 -6.38
N GLY A 415 -4.88 11.97 -7.48
CA GLY A 415 -4.37 12.24 -8.82
C GLY A 415 -3.88 13.68 -9.01
N PRO A 416 -3.32 14.01 -10.18
CA PRO A 416 -2.90 15.38 -10.49
C PRO A 416 -4.10 16.33 -10.58
N TRP A 417 -3.86 17.64 -10.37
CA TRP A 417 -4.91 18.67 -10.30
C TRP A 417 -5.86 18.69 -11.49
N GLU A 418 -5.35 18.42 -12.70
CA GLU A 418 -6.09 18.40 -13.96
C GLU A 418 -7.21 17.38 -13.95
N GLY A 419 -7.01 16.24 -13.27
CA GLY A 419 -7.97 15.14 -13.16
C GLY A 419 -8.90 15.23 -11.93
N LEU A 420 -8.69 16.17 -11.03
CA LEU A 420 -9.54 16.33 -9.84
C LEU A 420 -10.83 17.11 -10.16
N GLU A 421 -11.92 16.74 -9.48
CA GLU A 421 -13.19 17.47 -9.55
C GLU A 421 -13.01 18.94 -9.13
N GLN A 422 -13.84 19.83 -9.69
CA GLN A 422 -13.67 21.28 -9.52
C GLN A 422 -13.66 21.72 -8.05
N TRP A 423 -14.44 21.08 -7.17
CA TRP A 423 -14.50 21.43 -5.76
C TRP A 423 -13.19 21.14 -5.00
N TRP A 424 -12.35 20.20 -5.47
CA TRP A 424 -11.01 19.96 -4.90
C TRP A 424 -10.09 21.17 -5.03
N ARG A 425 -10.31 22.00 -6.06
CA ARG A 425 -9.48 23.18 -6.33
C ARG A 425 -9.83 24.36 -5.40
N GLY A 426 -10.96 24.27 -4.69
CA GLY A 426 -11.51 25.36 -3.91
C GLY A 426 -12.06 26.49 -4.80
N PRO A 427 -12.75 27.48 -4.20
CA PRO A 427 -13.33 28.60 -4.93
C PRO A 427 -12.31 29.71 -5.26
N VAL A 428 -11.13 29.69 -4.62
CA VAL A 428 -10.09 30.72 -4.77
C VAL A 428 -9.03 30.23 -5.76
N PRO A 429 -8.69 31.01 -6.81
CA PRO A 429 -7.57 30.69 -7.69
C PRO A 429 -6.27 30.55 -6.91
N ALA A 430 -5.51 29.50 -7.19
CA ALA A 430 -4.27 29.17 -6.51
C ALA A 430 -3.22 28.67 -7.51
N ARG A 431 -1.94 28.90 -7.18
CA ARG A 431 -0.82 28.24 -7.85
C ARG A 431 -0.82 26.77 -7.43
N GLN A 432 -1.07 25.88 -8.39
CA GLN A 432 -1.22 24.45 -8.18
C GLN A 432 0.03 23.72 -8.65
N ILE A 433 0.63 22.90 -7.78
CA ILE A 433 1.78 22.06 -8.10
C ILE A 433 1.54 20.63 -7.64
N THR A 434 2.14 19.67 -8.34
CA THR A 434 2.13 18.24 -7.99
C THR A 434 3.56 17.79 -7.78
N ILE A 435 3.88 17.28 -6.59
CA ILE A 435 5.17 16.71 -6.24
C ILE A 435 4.97 15.22 -5.97
N SER A 436 5.58 14.37 -6.78
CA SER A 436 5.41 12.91 -6.70
C SER A 436 6.67 12.20 -6.24
N LEU A 437 6.54 11.23 -5.33
CA LEU A 437 7.59 10.24 -5.05
C LEU A 437 7.38 9.01 -5.95
N LEU A 438 8.42 8.65 -6.70
CA LEU A 438 8.40 7.45 -7.53
C LEU A 438 8.25 6.18 -6.64
N PRO A 439 7.34 5.24 -6.94
CA PRO A 439 6.97 4.12 -6.06
C PRO A 439 8.05 3.06 -5.78
N TYR A 440 9.28 3.22 -6.28
CA TYR A 440 10.30 2.17 -6.27
C TYR A 440 10.73 1.72 -4.87
N ASP A 441 10.41 2.47 -3.83
CA ASP A 441 10.79 2.17 -2.45
C ASP A 441 9.71 1.38 -1.66
N LEU A 442 8.60 1.00 -2.31
CA LEU A 442 7.54 0.18 -1.68
C LEU A 442 7.95 -1.30 -1.53
N PRO A 443 7.59 -2.00 -0.42
CA PRO A 443 7.83 -3.43 -0.27
C PRO A 443 7.16 -4.29 -1.34
N MET A 444 7.76 -5.43 -1.68
CA MET A 444 7.20 -6.41 -2.60
C MET A 444 5.96 -7.07 -1.98
N SER A 445 4.98 -7.40 -2.80
CA SER A 445 3.76 -8.06 -2.35
C SER A 445 3.30 -9.08 -3.36
N THR A 446 3.21 -10.35 -2.97
CA THR A 446 2.44 -11.30 -3.77
C THR A 446 0.94 -11.01 -3.62
N LEU A 447 0.16 -11.28 -4.67
CA LEU A 447 -1.28 -11.08 -4.68
C LEU A 447 -1.95 -12.44 -4.69
N ASN A 448 -2.96 -12.64 -3.84
CA ASN A 448 -3.66 -13.91 -3.73
C ASN A 448 -5.17 -13.69 -3.58
N VAL A 449 -5.92 -14.64 -4.11
CA VAL A 449 -7.37 -14.77 -3.89
C VAL A 449 -7.64 -16.01 -3.06
N TRP A 450 -8.36 -15.84 -1.95
CA TRP A 450 -8.83 -16.91 -1.09
C TRP A 450 -10.18 -17.43 -1.59
N SER A 451 -10.32 -18.76 -1.69
CA SER A 451 -11.59 -19.43 -1.95
C SER A 451 -11.97 -20.24 -0.71
N GLU A 452 -13.01 -19.78 -0.01
CA GLU A 452 -13.49 -20.38 1.24
C GLU A 452 -13.99 -21.81 1.02
N ASP A 453 -14.80 -22.05 -0.01
CA ASP A 453 -15.39 -23.35 -0.28
C ASP A 453 -14.36 -24.42 -0.70
N LYS A 454 -13.30 -24.00 -1.40
CA LYS A 454 -12.23 -24.92 -1.84
C LYS A 454 -11.13 -25.08 -0.79
N GLY A 455 -11.07 -24.19 0.19
CA GLY A 455 -9.93 -24.09 1.10
C GLY A 455 -8.63 -23.84 0.33
N THR A 456 -8.67 -23.06 -0.76
CA THR A 456 -7.50 -22.82 -1.62
C THR A 456 -7.11 -21.36 -1.66
N LEU A 457 -5.79 -21.12 -1.63
CA LEU A 457 -5.19 -19.83 -1.88
C LEU A 457 -4.63 -19.81 -3.30
N ALA A 458 -5.15 -18.93 -4.15
CA ALA A 458 -4.76 -18.80 -5.56
C ALA A 458 -3.86 -17.58 -5.75
N PRO A 459 -2.57 -17.75 -6.07
CA PRO A 459 -1.71 -16.64 -6.45
C PRO A 459 -2.19 -15.99 -7.75
N VAL A 460 -2.14 -14.67 -7.81
CA VAL A 460 -2.49 -13.88 -9.00
C VAL A 460 -1.25 -13.13 -9.46
N SER A 461 -0.75 -13.46 -10.65
CA SER A 461 0.36 -12.74 -11.26
C SER A 461 -0.08 -11.34 -11.74
N PRO A 462 0.85 -10.39 -11.92
CA PRO A 462 0.50 -9.06 -12.44
C PRO A 462 -0.23 -9.09 -13.79
N LEU A 463 0.14 -10.02 -14.68
CA LEU A 463 -0.58 -10.22 -15.95
C LEU A 463 -1.94 -10.90 -15.78
N GLY A 464 -2.11 -11.68 -14.71
CA GLY A 464 -3.38 -12.29 -14.33
C GLY A 464 -4.45 -11.28 -13.86
N LEU A 465 -4.04 -10.05 -13.53
CA LEU A 465 -4.98 -8.97 -13.18
C LEU A 465 -5.77 -8.45 -14.39
N PHE A 466 -5.22 -8.58 -15.59
CA PHE A 466 -5.84 -8.06 -16.81
C PHE A 466 -6.73 -9.12 -17.46
N ALA A 467 -7.87 -8.70 -17.99
CA ALA A 467 -8.73 -9.57 -18.80
C ALA A 467 -8.03 -9.95 -20.11
N ASN A 468 -7.46 -8.96 -20.79
CA ASN A 468 -6.85 -9.08 -22.12
C ASN A 468 -5.67 -8.12 -22.32
N TYR A 469 -5.03 -8.21 -23.48
CA TYR A 469 -3.87 -7.38 -23.83
C TYR A 469 -4.23 -5.92 -24.07
N ALA A 470 -5.43 -5.63 -24.58
CA ALA A 470 -5.87 -4.25 -24.81
C ALA A 470 -6.02 -3.47 -23.48
N GLU A 471 -6.60 -4.09 -22.44
CA GLU A 471 -6.67 -3.52 -21.10
C GLU A 471 -5.29 -3.28 -20.51
N PHE A 472 -4.38 -4.25 -20.70
CA PHE A 472 -2.99 -4.12 -20.32
C PHE A 472 -2.34 -2.92 -20.99
N GLN A 473 -2.44 -2.76 -22.32
CA GLN A 473 -1.86 -1.63 -23.04
C GLN A 473 -2.38 -0.27 -22.55
N ARG A 474 -3.70 -0.15 -22.32
CA ARG A 474 -4.29 1.08 -21.78
C ARG A 474 -3.78 1.40 -20.38
N THR A 475 -3.66 0.39 -19.51
CA THR A 475 -3.13 0.56 -18.16
C THR A 475 -1.64 0.89 -18.19
N MET A 476 -0.88 0.32 -19.13
CA MET A 476 0.54 0.57 -19.32
C MET A 476 0.84 1.99 -19.86
N ALA A 477 -0.17 2.68 -20.40
CA ALA A 477 -0.06 4.08 -20.81
C ALA A 477 -0.05 5.07 -19.64
N ASP A 478 -0.49 4.65 -18.45
CA ASP A 478 -0.42 5.46 -17.23
C ASP A 478 1.04 5.63 -16.76
N ASP A 479 1.37 6.78 -16.19
CA ASP A 479 2.72 7.11 -15.74
C ASP A 479 3.15 6.39 -14.46
N ARG A 480 2.18 5.90 -13.67
CA ARG A 480 2.40 5.41 -12.30
C ARG A 480 2.01 3.94 -12.12
N MET A 481 0.94 3.50 -12.78
CA MET A 481 0.44 2.13 -12.66
C MET A 481 1.46 1.06 -13.03
N PRO A 482 2.24 1.19 -14.12
CA PRO A 482 3.30 0.23 -14.44
C PRO A 482 4.26 0.04 -13.27
N THR A 483 4.75 1.15 -12.71
CA THR A 483 5.71 1.11 -11.59
C THR A 483 5.13 0.45 -10.34
N LEU A 484 3.85 0.69 -10.05
CA LEU A 484 3.16 0.06 -8.93
C LEU A 484 3.02 -1.45 -9.12
N LEU A 485 2.71 -1.90 -10.35
CA LEU A 485 2.54 -3.33 -10.65
C LEU A 485 3.83 -4.13 -10.52
N LEU A 486 4.99 -3.50 -10.72
CA LEU A 486 6.28 -4.18 -10.56
C LEU A 486 6.53 -4.68 -9.14
N ARG A 487 5.90 -4.11 -8.12
CA ARG A 487 6.01 -4.61 -6.74
C ARG A 487 5.37 -5.99 -6.54
N HIS A 488 4.55 -6.41 -7.51
CA HIS A 488 3.82 -7.68 -7.48
C HIS A 488 4.48 -8.77 -8.33
N LEU A 489 5.59 -8.44 -9.02
CA LEU A 489 6.39 -9.44 -9.72
C LEU A 489 7.19 -10.28 -8.73
N THR A 490 7.16 -11.59 -8.89
CA THR A 490 8.10 -12.47 -8.19
C THR A 490 9.48 -12.39 -8.85
N ALA A 491 10.52 -12.84 -8.14
CA ALA A 491 11.87 -12.92 -8.71
C ALA A 491 11.89 -13.77 -10.00
N SER A 492 11.16 -14.88 -10.03
CA SER A 492 11.02 -15.72 -11.23
C SER A 492 10.40 -14.96 -12.40
N GLN A 493 9.34 -14.19 -12.16
CA GLN A 493 8.68 -13.41 -13.20
C GLN A 493 9.58 -12.28 -13.73
N GLY A 494 10.38 -11.66 -12.85
CA GLY A 494 11.42 -10.71 -13.25
C GLY A 494 12.48 -11.36 -14.15
N ASN A 495 12.93 -12.57 -13.80
CA ASN A 495 13.90 -13.33 -14.60
C ASN A 495 13.32 -13.74 -15.97
N ASP A 496 12.04 -14.12 -16.03
CA ASP A 496 11.34 -14.43 -17.28
C ASP A 496 11.34 -13.22 -18.23
N LEU A 497 11.05 -12.02 -17.71
CA LEU A 497 11.07 -10.77 -18.49
C LEU A 497 12.47 -10.42 -18.99
N LEU A 498 13.51 -10.74 -18.21
CA LEU A 498 14.91 -10.52 -18.58
C LEU A 498 15.48 -11.65 -19.47
N GLY A 499 14.70 -12.70 -19.76
CA GLY A 499 15.13 -13.83 -20.58
C GLY A 499 16.15 -14.75 -19.91
N ILE A 500 16.24 -14.72 -18.57
CA ILE A 500 17.23 -15.47 -17.79
C ILE A 500 16.67 -16.84 -17.44
N LYS A 501 17.33 -17.93 -17.86
CA LYS A 501 16.84 -19.31 -17.72
C LYS A 501 17.68 -20.15 -16.74
N GLY A 502 16.99 -21.00 -15.97
CA GLY A 502 17.55 -22.15 -15.24
C GLY A 502 18.01 -21.88 -13.79
N PRO A 503 18.02 -22.88 -12.90
CA PRO A 503 18.57 -22.73 -11.55
C PRO A 503 20.10 -22.61 -11.53
N GLY A 504 20.61 -21.57 -10.87
CA GLY A 504 22.03 -21.30 -10.62
C GLY A 504 22.66 -20.17 -11.46
N GLY A 505 23.60 -19.41 -10.86
CA GLY A 505 24.36 -18.34 -11.54
C GLY A 505 23.68 -16.96 -11.43
N PRO A 506 23.57 -16.16 -12.51
CA PRO A 506 22.84 -14.87 -12.52
C PRO A 506 21.40 -14.96 -12.01
N TRP A 507 20.82 -16.17 -12.04
CA TRP A 507 19.51 -16.50 -11.52
C TRP A 507 19.37 -16.25 -10.00
N ASP A 508 20.46 -16.44 -9.23
CA ASP A 508 20.53 -16.14 -7.80
C ASP A 508 20.95 -14.68 -7.53
N MET A 509 21.40 -13.94 -8.55
CA MET A 509 21.89 -12.56 -8.44
C MET A 509 20.77 -11.51 -8.57
N ILE A 510 19.59 -11.88 -9.10
CA ILE A 510 18.41 -11.00 -9.22
C ILE A 510 17.56 -11.07 -7.95
N GLN A 511 18.21 -10.79 -6.83
CA GLN A 511 17.53 -10.48 -5.57
C GLN A 511 18.02 -9.12 -5.01
N GLY A 512 18.84 -8.40 -5.78
CA GLY A 512 19.82 -7.46 -5.22
C GLY A 512 19.53 -5.97 -5.25
N ASP A 513 18.47 -5.49 -5.89
CA ASP A 513 17.99 -4.11 -5.73
C ASP A 513 16.60 -3.96 -6.37
N VAL A 514 15.56 -3.92 -5.55
CA VAL A 514 14.17 -3.74 -5.99
C VAL A 514 14.02 -2.50 -6.86
N LYS A 515 14.75 -1.42 -6.60
CA LYS A 515 14.68 -0.19 -7.38
C LYS A 515 15.40 -0.33 -8.72
N SER A 516 16.65 -0.78 -8.75
CA SER A 516 17.38 -0.96 -10.02
C SER A 516 16.78 -2.05 -10.90
N LEU A 517 16.26 -3.13 -10.30
CA LEU A 517 15.54 -4.16 -11.03
C LEU A 517 14.25 -3.61 -11.62
N ARG A 518 13.45 -2.86 -10.83
CA ARG A 518 12.23 -2.22 -11.34
C ARG A 518 12.55 -1.29 -12.50
N VAL A 519 13.58 -0.43 -12.40
CA VAL A 519 13.99 0.47 -13.49
C VAL A 519 14.40 -0.30 -14.76
N THR A 520 15.01 -1.49 -14.62
CA THR A 520 15.43 -2.30 -15.77
C THR A 520 14.27 -3.10 -16.37
N VAL A 521 13.37 -3.62 -15.54
CA VAL A 521 12.24 -4.47 -15.95
C VAL A 521 11.08 -3.62 -16.49
N GLU A 522 10.90 -2.40 -15.98
CA GLU A 522 9.76 -1.54 -16.33
C GLU A 522 9.58 -1.31 -17.83
N PRO A 523 10.61 -0.95 -18.63
CA PRO A 523 10.43 -0.74 -20.07
C PRO A 523 10.04 -2.04 -20.80
N ILE A 524 10.56 -3.18 -20.37
CA ILE A 524 10.25 -4.50 -20.94
C ILE A 524 8.81 -4.87 -20.59
N PHE A 525 8.43 -4.71 -19.33
CA PHE A 525 7.08 -4.97 -18.85
C PHE A 525 6.07 -4.06 -19.55
N LYS A 526 6.33 -2.76 -19.68
CA LYS A 526 5.46 -1.81 -20.41
C LYS A 526 5.34 -2.12 -21.90
N GLY A 527 6.41 -2.65 -22.51
CA GLY A 527 6.54 -2.90 -23.95
C GLY A 527 6.24 -4.32 -24.41
N LEU A 528 5.59 -5.16 -23.60
CA LEU A 528 5.27 -6.53 -23.99
C LEU A 528 4.44 -6.56 -25.28
N SER A 529 4.78 -7.47 -26.20
CA SER A 529 3.97 -7.76 -27.38
C SER A 529 2.73 -8.58 -27.01
N TYR A 530 1.70 -8.64 -27.88
CA TYR A 530 0.53 -9.51 -27.68
C TYR A 530 0.94 -10.98 -27.48
N ALA A 531 1.94 -11.45 -28.23
CA ALA A 531 2.46 -12.81 -28.14
C ALA A 531 3.16 -13.06 -26.79
N ASP A 532 4.01 -12.13 -26.34
CA ASP A 532 4.71 -12.26 -25.06
C ASP A 532 3.75 -12.14 -23.88
N PHE A 533 2.80 -11.20 -23.92
CA PHE A 533 1.74 -11.07 -22.92
C PHE A 533 0.97 -12.38 -22.77
N SER A 534 0.50 -12.95 -23.88
CA SER A 534 -0.29 -14.18 -23.87
C SER A 534 0.52 -15.37 -23.35
N ARG A 535 1.80 -15.48 -23.76
CA ARG A 535 2.72 -16.52 -23.30
C ARG A 535 2.98 -16.40 -21.79
N PHE A 536 3.39 -15.24 -21.31
CA PHE A 536 3.74 -15.03 -19.90
C PHE A 536 2.52 -15.13 -18.99
N LYS A 537 1.37 -14.61 -19.40
CA LYS A 537 0.11 -14.75 -18.64
C LYS A 537 -0.24 -16.22 -18.42
N ALA A 538 -0.12 -17.06 -19.45
CA ALA A 538 -0.36 -18.49 -19.34
C ALA A 538 0.69 -19.20 -18.48
N GLN A 539 1.98 -18.91 -18.72
CA GLN A 539 3.09 -19.51 -17.97
C GLN A 539 2.99 -19.20 -16.47
N TRP A 540 2.73 -17.94 -16.10
CA TRP A 540 2.66 -17.49 -14.71
C TRP A 540 1.39 -17.94 -13.98
N ALA A 541 0.40 -18.48 -14.67
CA ALA A 541 -0.77 -19.10 -14.05
C ALA A 541 -0.49 -20.55 -13.59
N THR A 542 0.68 -21.09 -13.92
CA THR A 542 1.08 -22.48 -13.61
C THR A 542 2.26 -22.51 -12.63
N GLY A 543 2.60 -23.69 -12.11
CA GLY A 543 3.74 -23.87 -11.20
C GLY A 543 3.56 -23.09 -9.89
N ASP A 544 4.47 -22.15 -9.61
CA ASP A 544 4.41 -21.28 -8.42
C ASP A 544 3.18 -20.36 -8.40
N GLY A 545 2.57 -20.10 -9.55
CA GLY A 545 1.31 -19.33 -9.67
C GLY A 545 0.05 -20.18 -9.55
N ALA A 546 0.16 -21.50 -9.41
CA ALA A 546 -1.01 -22.38 -9.28
C ALA A 546 -1.65 -22.30 -7.88
N ALA A 547 -2.96 -22.52 -7.82
CA ALA A 547 -3.70 -22.52 -6.56
C ALA A 547 -3.22 -23.65 -5.63
N LYS A 548 -3.04 -23.32 -4.34
CA LYS A 548 -2.55 -24.23 -3.30
C LYS A 548 -3.66 -24.48 -2.28
N LYS A 549 -3.89 -25.75 -1.95
CA LYS A 549 -4.79 -26.13 -0.85
C LYS A 549 -4.12 -25.79 0.48
N VAL A 550 -4.87 -25.15 1.37
CA VAL A 550 -4.40 -24.79 2.72
C VAL A 550 -5.46 -25.18 3.74
N ASP A 551 -5.02 -25.38 4.98
CA ASP A 551 -5.88 -25.80 6.09
C ASP A 551 -6.72 -24.61 6.61
N GLY A 552 -7.78 -24.30 5.88
CA GLY A 552 -8.64 -23.15 6.11
C GLY A 552 -7.92 -21.80 6.00
N LEU A 553 -8.64 -20.72 6.33
CA LEU A 553 -8.11 -19.36 6.27
C LEU A 553 -6.90 -19.16 7.17
N ARG A 554 -6.86 -19.85 8.32
CA ARG A 554 -5.75 -19.77 9.28
C ARG A 554 -4.44 -20.31 8.70
N GLY A 555 -4.52 -21.33 7.85
CA GLY A 555 -3.37 -21.86 7.12
C GLY A 555 -2.75 -20.87 6.13
N ALA A 556 -3.51 -19.86 5.69
CA ALA A 556 -3.05 -18.81 4.78
C ALA A 556 -2.40 -17.61 5.48
N LEU A 557 -2.46 -17.51 6.82
CA LEU A 557 -1.92 -16.37 7.57
C LEU A 557 -0.41 -16.48 7.79
N SER A 558 0.21 -15.35 8.13
CA SER A 558 1.63 -15.27 8.44
C SER A 558 2.03 -16.14 9.63
N LYS A 559 3.14 -16.87 9.48
CA LYS A 559 3.76 -17.68 10.53
C LYS A 559 4.93 -16.98 11.21
N GLU A 560 5.51 -15.97 10.57
CA GLU A 560 6.74 -15.31 11.02
C GLU A 560 6.55 -13.82 11.28
N GLY A 561 5.52 -13.20 10.71
CA GLY A 561 5.17 -11.80 10.88
C GLY A 561 3.76 -11.60 11.44
N VAL A 562 3.23 -10.40 11.22
CA VAL A 562 1.87 -10.03 11.61
C VAL A 562 0.98 -10.07 10.39
N THR A 563 -0.17 -10.72 10.54
CA THR A 563 -1.28 -10.61 9.60
C THR A 563 -2.23 -9.52 10.04
N MET A 564 -2.45 -8.52 9.20
CA MET A 564 -3.49 -7.51 9.43
C MET A 564 -4.73 -7.86 8.62
N VAL A 565 -5.88 -7.97 9.30
CA VAL A 565 -7.17 -8.37 8.74
C VAL A 565 -8.12 -7.18 8.76
N GLY A 566 -8.49 -6.65 7.59
CA GLY A 566 -9.49 -5.59 7.46
C GLY A 566 -10.90 -6.18 7.27
N CYS A 567 -11.87 -5.72 8.05
CA CYS A 567 -13.27 -6.19 8.02
C CYS A 567 -14.24 -5.17 8.62
N LEU A 568 -15.56 -5.41 8.53
CA LEU A 568 -16.57 -4.55 9.18
C LEU A 568 -16.76 -4.88 10.66
N ASP A 569 -16.72 -6.17 11.03
CA ASP A 569 -16.88 -6.64 12.42
C ASP A 569 -15.61 -7.37 12.90
N PRO A 570 -14.66 -6.63 13.51
CA PRO A 570 -13.41 -7.21 13.99
C PRO A 570 -13.59 -8.29 15.05
N ARG A 571 -14.62 -8.17 15.89
CA ARG A 571 -14.88 -9.17 16.93
C ARG A 571 -15.30 -10.47 16.26
N LYS A 572 -16.31 -10.46 15.39
CA LYS A 572 -16.78 -11.66 14.68
C LYS A 572 -15.65 -12.36 13.93
N VAL A 573 -14.83 -11.61 13.19
CA VAL A 573 -13.73 -12.19 12.41
C VAL A 573 -12.61 -12.72 13.30
N ALA A 574 -12.27 -12.02 14.39
CA ALA A 574 -11.30 -12.51 15.38
C ALA A 574 -11.76 -13.80 16.06
N LEU A 575 -13.07 -13.93 16.33
CA LEU A 575 -13.64 -15.19 16.78
C LEU A 575 -13.39 -16.25 15.70
N LEU A 576 -13.87 -16.08 14.46
CA LEU A 576 -13.68 -17.06 13.38
C LEU A 576 -12.22 -17.55 13.25
N LEU A 577 -11.24 -16.64 13.28
CA LEU A 577 -9.82 -16.96 13.17
C LEU A 577 -9.23 -17.73 14.37
N ALA A 578 -9.82 -17.58 15.56
CA ALA A 578 -9.41 -18.36 16.73
C ALA A 578 -9.87 -19.83 16.67
N GLY A 579 -10.81 -20.17 15.78
CA GLY A 579 -11.22 -21.55 15.47
C GLY A 579 -12.54 -21.99 16.10
N TYR A 580 -13.57 -21.13 16.13
CA TYR A 580 -14.87 -21.41 16.80
C TYR A 580 -15.79 -22.37 16.04
N GLY A 581 -15.24 -23.22 15.15
CA GLY A 581 -15.99 -24.31 14.54
C GLY A 581 -16.23 -25.48 15.52
N ASP A 582 -15.37 -25.64 16.54
CA ASP A 582 -15.40 -26.75 17.50
C ASP A 582 -15.70 -26.26 18.93
N GLN A 583 -16.92 -26.51 19.42
CA GLN A 583 -17.37 -26.09 20.75
C GLN A 583 -16.63 -26.82 21.90
N GLU A 584 -16.02 -27.98 21.66
CA GLU A 584 -15.34 -28.75 22.71
C GLU A 584 -13.96 -28.17 23.02
N GLN A 585 -13.17 -27.85 21.99
CA GLN A 585 -11.88 -27.17 22.17
C GLN A 585 -12.02 -25.81 22.84
N TRP A 586 -13.09 -25.09 22.52
CA TRP A 586 -13.42 -23.82 23.16
C TRP A 586 -13.58 -23.98 24.69
N LYS A 587 -14.46 -24.89 25.12
CA LYS A 587 -14.72 -25.15 26.54
C LYS A 587 -13.46 -25.62 27.26
N ALA A 588 -12.59 -26.37 26.60
CA ALA A 588 -11.32 -26.80 27.16
C ALA A 588 -10.34 -25.62 27.37
N ASP A 589 -10.25 -24.69 26.42
CA ASP A 589 -9.42 -23.48 26.55
C ASP A 589 -9.99 -22.50 27.58
N GLU A 590 -11.31 -22.35 27.63
CA GLU A 590 -12.02 -21.58 28.65
C GLU A 590 -11.76 -22.12 30.06
N HIS A 591 -11.93 -23.43 30.27
CA HIS A 591 -11.65 -24.08 31.54
C HIS A 591 -10.18 -23.91 31.96
N ARG A 592 -9.25 -24.03 31.01
CA ARG A 592 -7.80 -23.87 31.24
C ARG A 592 -7.45 -22.44 31.67
N LEU A 593 -8.01 -21.43 31.01
CA LEU A 593 -7.78 -20.03 31.36
C LEU A 593 -8.43 -19.68 32.70
N ASN A 594 -9.65 -20.15 32.95
CA ASN A 594 -10.31 -19.97 34.25
C ASN A 594 -9.54 -20.63 35.40
N ALA A 595 -8.94 -21.81 35.18
CA ALA A 595 -8.07 -22.46 36.16
C ALA A 595 -6.81 -21.61 36.44
N LYS A 596 -6.14 -21.12 35.39
CA LYS A 596 -4.98 -20.21 35.51
C LYS A 596 -5.33 -18.91 36.25
N LEU A 597 -6.49 -18.32 35.97
CA LEU A 597 -6.96 -17.11 36.63
C LEU A 597 -7.19 -17.33 38.13
N LYS A 598 -7.87 -18.44 38.49
CA LYS A 598 -8.11 -18.81 39.89
C LYS A 598 -6.81 -19.08 40.65
N GLU A 599 -5.86 -19.75 40.02
CA GLU A 599 -4.55 -20.02 40.60
C GLU A 599 -3.75 -18.72 40.81
N ALA A 600 -3.72 -17.83 39.82
CA ALA A 600 -3.03 -16.55 39.91
C ALA A 600 -3.65 -15.62 40.96
N ASP A 601 -4.99 -15.56 41.06
CA ASP A 601 -5.69 -14.82 42.11
C ASP A 601 -5.40 -15.40 43.51
N ARG A 602 -5.36 -16.73 43.66
CA ARG A 602 -4.97 -17.38 44.91
C ARG A 602 -3.54 -17.02 45.30
N MET A 603 -2.58 -17.13 44.39
CA MET A 603 -1.18 -16.78 44.63
C MET A 603 -1.02 -15.30 44.98
N MET A 604 -1.75 -14.41 44.32
CA MET A 604 -1.72 -12.97 44.64
C MET A 604 -2.28 -12.69 46.04
N LYS A 605 -3.37 -13.34 46.44
CA LYS A 605 -3.95 -13.23 47.79
C LYS A 605 -3.05 -13.85 48.87
N GLU A 606 -2.39 -14.97 48.58
CA GLU A 606 -1.44 -15.62 49.49
C GLU A 606 -0.17 -14.78 49.66
N SER A 607 0.37 -14.24 48.58
CA SER A 607 1.50 -13.31 48.61
C SER A 607 1.15 -12.02 49.35
N ALA A 608 -0.01 -11.41 49.11
CA ALA A 608 -0.46 -10.22 49.85
C ALA A 608 -0.67 -10.52 51.36
N LYS A 609 -1.08 -11.74 51.73
CA LYS A 609 -1.15 -12.17 53.14
C LYS A 609 0.24 -12.40 53.73
N GLN A 610 1.18 -12.96 52.97
CA GLN A 610 2.57 -13.13 53.39
C GLN A 610 3.28 -11.78 53.55
N GLU A 611 3.09 -10.84 52.63
CA GLU A 611 3.63 -9.48 52.72
C GLU A 611 3.04 -8.73 53.91
N LYS A 612 1.74 -8.88 54.19
CA LYS A 612 1.13 -8.33 55.41
C LYS A 612 1.67 -8.98 56.68
N ARG A 613 2.05 -10.26 56.65
CA ARG A 613 2.67 -10.97 57.78
C ARG A 613 4.16 -10.63 57.93
N ALA A 614 4.85 -10.37 56.82
CA ALA A 614 6.24 -9.92 56.78
C ALA A 614 6.35 -8.48 57.28
N LYS A 615 5.49 -7.56 56.84
CA LYS A 615 5.39 -6.19 57.39
C LYS A 615 5.05 -6.18 58.89
N LYS A 616 4.25 -7.15 59.35
CA LYS A 616 3.96 -7.34 60.79
C LYS A 616 5.12 -7.96 61.59
N LYS A 617 6.13 -8.50 60.92
CA LYS A 617 7.38 -9.02 61.50
C LYS A 617 8.56 -8.04 61.35
N GLU A 618 8.58 -7.24 60.29
CA GLU A 618 9.55 -6.16 60.05
C GLU A 618 9.31 -4.95 60.96
N GLU A 619 8.11 -4.78 61.54
CA GLU A 619 7.90 -3.87 62.67
C GLU A 619 8.60 -4.33 63.97
N GLU A 620 9.21 -5.53 64.02
CA GLU A 620 9.94 -6.04 65.19
C GLU A 620 11.46 -6.25 64.99
N GLU A 621 12.02 -6.34 63.78
CA GLU A 621 13.48 -6.38 63.58
C GLU A 621 13.90 -5.69 62.27
N ASP A 622 14.65 -4.59 62.40
CA ASP A 622 15.31 -3.91 61.29
C ASP A 622 16.58 -4.68 60.84
N ALA A 623 16.62 -4.91 59.52
CA ALA A 623 17.78 -4.74 58.62
C ALA A 623 18.17 -5.97 57.78
N GLN A 624 18.28 -5.67 56.48
CA GLN A 624 18.95 -6.40 55.40
C GLN A 624 18.23 -7.66 54.88
N MET A 625 17.72 -7.58 53.65
CA MET A 625 18.46 -7.97 52.43
C MET A 625 17.66 -7.50 51.21
N GLY A 626 18.34 -6.93 50.22
CA GLY A 626 17.78 -6.80 48.89
C GLY A 626 17.89 -8.15 48.19
N ASP A 627 16.78 -8.63 47.62
CA ASP A 627 16.82 -9.66 46.59
C ASP A 627 15.72 -9.43 45.55
N ASP A 628 16.12 -9.54 44.29
CA ASP A 628 15.52 -8.97 43.08
C ASP A 628 14.38 -9.83 42.47
N ASP A 629 13.61 -10.57 43.28
CA ASP A 629 12.60 -11.53 42.77
C ASP A 629 11.12 -11.12 42.93
N LEU A 630 10.82 -9.95 43.49
CA LEU A 630 9.44 -9.45 43.68
C LEU A 630 8.76 -8.97 42.37
N GLY A 631 9.46 -8.98 41.23
CA GLY A 631 8.97 -8.43 39.96
C GLY A 631 7.96 -9.29 39.18
N GLN A 632 7.61 -10.50 39.65
CA GLN A 632 6.72 -11.42 38.90
C GLN A 632 5.35 -11.68 39.54
N ILE A 633 5.10 -11.19 40.76
CA ILE A 633 3.83 -11.44 41.45
C ILE A 633 2.73 -10.56 40.83
N GLY A 634 1.63 -11.17 40.38
CA GLY A 634 0.49 -10.47 39.81
C GLY A 634 0.46 -10.37 38.27
N LEU A 635 1.31 -11.11 37.56
CA LEU A 635 1.28 -11.23 36.10
C LEU A 635 0.85 -12.64 35.65
N ILE A 636 -0.07 -12.70 34.69
CA ILE A 636 -0.50 -13.92 34.02
C ILE A 636 0.15 -13.96 32.63
N THR A 637 0.78 -15.09 32.30
CA THR A 637 1.33 -15.33 30.96
C THR A 637 0.28 -16.02 30.11
N LEU A 638 -0.27 -15.31 29.12
CA LEU A 638 -1.27 -15.85 28.18
C LEU A 638 -0.60 -16.71 27.10
N ARG A 639 0.54 -16.25 26.59
CA ARG A 639 1.42 -16.96 25.65
C ARG A 639 2.86 -16.44 25.79
N PRO A 640 3.88 -17.10 25.19
CA PRO A 640 5.26 -16.62 25.28
C PRO A 640 5.35 -15.14 24.90
N MET A 641 6.03 -14.34 25.73
CA MET A 641 6.20 -12.88 25.58
C MET A 641 4.92 -12.03 25.67
N LEU A 642 3.76 -12.62 26.01
CA LEU A 642 2.52 -11.89 26.25
C LEU A 642 2.07 -12.09 27.70
N LYS A 643 2.32 -11.08 28.53
CA LYS A 643 1.92 -11.04 29.95
C LYS A 643 0.89 -9.93 30.19
N VAL A 644 -0.10 -10.21 31.02
CA VAL A 644 -1.13 -9.26 31.47
C VAL A 644 -1.21 -9.29 32.99
N THR A 645 -1.64 -8.21 33.62
CA THR A 645 -1.84 -8.21 35.07
C THR A 645 -3.05 -9.06 35.44
N VAL A 646 -3.05 -9.63 36.65
CA VAL A 646 -4.22 -10.38 37.17
C VAL A 646 -5.46 -9.49 37.18
N ALA A 647 -5.33 -8.21 37.55
CA ALA A 647 -6.43 -7.26 37.57
C ALA A 647 -7.04 -7.03 36.17
N GLU A 648 -6.21 -6.72 35.16
CA GLU A 648 -6.68 -6.57 33.77
C GLU A 648 -7.36 -7.85 33.27
N ALA A 649 -6.82 -9.02 33.63
CA ALA A 649 -7.38 -10.29 33.18
C ALA A 649 -8.72 -10.63 33.87
N MET A 650 -8.95 -10.18 35.11
CA MET A 650 -10.23 -10.39 35.79
C MET A 650 -11.34 -9.44 35.29
N GLU A 651 -10.98 -8.27 34.78
CA GLU A 651 -11.93 -7.30 34.20
C GLU A 651 -12.27 -7.60 32.74
N ALA A 652 -11.40 -8.34 32.03
CA ALA A 652 -11.57 -8.68 30.63
C ALA A 652 -12.60 -9.81 30.41
N ASN A 653 -13.28 -9.79 29.27
CA ASN A 653 -14.08 -10.93 28.81
C ASN A 653 -13.17 -12.14 28.55
N ILE A 654 -13.60 -13.33 28.99
CA ILE A 654 -12.90 -14.60 28.74
C ILE A 654 -12.64 -14.85 27.25
N ASP A 655 -13.57 -14.43 26.38
CA ASP A 655 -13.40 -14.51 24.92
C ASP A 655 -12.13 -13.78 24.45
N THR A 656 -11.92 -12.58 25.01
CA THR A 656 -10.77 -11.72 24.74
C THR A 656 -9.48 -12.38 25.19
N LEU A 657 -9.47 -13.01 26.37
CA LEU A 657 -8.30 -13.71 26.88
C LEU A 657 -7.95 -14.94 26.03
N ILE A 658 -8.95 -15.68 25.57
CA ILE A 658 -8.75 -16.84 24.68
C ILE A 658 -8.15 -16.36 23.35
N MET A 659 -8.71 -15.32 22.71
CA MET A 659 -8.16 -14.74 21.48
C MET A 659 -6.70 -14.30 21.64
N LEU A 660 -6.38 -13.57 22.72
CA LEU A 660 -5.02 -13.14 23.02
C LEU A 660 -4.06 -14.33 23.23
N SER A 661 -4.53 -15.41 23.87
CA SER A 661 -3.74 -16.64 24.02
C SER A 661 -3.41 -17.31 22.68
N LYS A 662 -4.26 -17.13 21.65
CA LYS A 662 -4.00 -17.57 20.27
C LYS A 662 -3.20 -16.56 19.44
N GLY A 663 -2.89 -15.37 19.98
CA GLY A 663 -2.16 -14.30 19.27
C GLY A 663 -3.01 -13.35 18.46
N ILE A 664 -4.32 -13.38 18.66
CA ILE A 664 -5.27 -12.58 17.91
C ILE A 664 -5.65 -11.41 18.80
N ALA A 665 -5.39 -10.20 18.32
CA ALA A 665 -5.93 -8.97 18.89
C ALA A 665 -6.88 -8.33 17.89
N TYR A 666 -7.98 -7.76 18.37
CA TYR A 666 -8.90 -7.01 17.54
C TYR A 666 -9.04 -5.58 18.04
N ALA A 667 -9.20 -4.65 17.11
CA ALA A 667 -9.43 -3.25 17.40
C ALA A 667 -10.60 -2.75 16.56
N CYS A 668 -11.60 -2.21 17.26
CA CYS A 668 -12.71 -1.46 16.70
C CYS A 668 -12.71 -0.02 17.26
N GLY A 669 -13.23 0.91 16.45
CA GLY A 669 -13.30 2.33 16.77
C GLY A 669 -14.00 2.65 18.09
N SER A 670 -15.01 1.84 18.46
CA SER A 670 -15.71 1.92 19.74
C SER A 670 -15.80 0.55 20.43
N GLY A 671 -15.67 0.52 21.76
CA GLY A 671 -15.87 -0.70 22.55
C GLY A 671 -14.66 -1.63 22.73
N THR A 672 -13.51 -1.35 22.11
CA THR A 672 -12.29 -2.15 22.36
C THR A 672 -11.84 -2.05 23.83
N ASP A 673 -11.62 -3.20 24.45
CA ASP A 673 -11.12 -3.36 25.82
C ASP A 673 -9.79 -2.58 26.02
N PRO A 674 -9.64 -1.78 27.09
CA PRO A 674 -8.40 -1.05 27.40
C PRO A 674 -7.13 -1.91 27.39
N MET A 675 -7.21 -3.15 27.90
CA MET A 675 -6.09 -4.09 27.90
C MET A 675 -5.70 -4.45 26.46
N VAL A 676 -6.68 -4.74 25.61
CA VAL A 676 -6.44 -5.07 24.20
C VAL A 676 -5.83 -3.87 23.48
N LYS A 677 -6.31 -2.64 23.72
CA LYS A 677 -5.70 -1.42 23.16
C LYS A 677 -4.23 -1.29 23.54
N ARG A 678 -3.88 -1.53 24.81
CA ARG A 678 -2.49 -1.48 25.29
C ARG A 678 -1.61 -2.52 24.58
N LEU A 679 -2.08 -3.77 24.50
CA LEU A 679 -1.35 -4.86 23.85
C LEU A 679 -1.25 -4.67 22.33
N TYR A 680 -2.32 -4.19 21.71
CA TYR A 680 -2.39 -3.82 20.30
C TYR A 680 -1.32 -2.78 19.97
N ASN A 681 -1.22 -1.70 20.76
CA ASN A 681 -0.17 -0.68 20.60
C ASN A 681 1.24 -1.26 20.78
N GLN A 682 1.44 -2.25 21.66
CA GLN A 682 2.73 -2.95 21.77
C GLN A 682 3.04 -3.76 20.50
N ALA A 683 2.04 -4.41 19.90
CA ALA A 683 2.21 -5.14 18.65
C ALA A 683 2.61 -4.22 17.49
N LEU A 684 2.01 -3.01 17.41
CA LEU A 684 2.39 -2.01 16.41
C LEU A 684 3.87 -1.63 16.46
N LEU A 685 4.51 -1.73 17.64
CA LEU A 685 5.91 -1.37 17.83
C LEU A 685 6.87 -2.56 17.65
N THR A 686 6.36 -3.75 17.29
CA THR A 686 7.19 -4.95 17.13
C THR A 686 8.04 -4.85 15.88
N VAL A 687 9.35 -5.08 16.04
CA VAL A 687 10.33 -5.04 14.93
C VAL A 687 10.75 -6.48 14.57
N PRO A 688 10.64 -6.91 13.30
CA PRO A 688 10.95 -8.28 12.88
C PRO A 688 12.33 -8.79 13.34
N ASP A 689 13.38 -7.98 13.19
CA ASP A 689 14.76 -8.38 13.53
C ASP A 689 14.94 -8.71 15.01
N SER A 690 14.12 -8.13 15.88
CA SER A 690 14.17 -8.39 17.33
C SER A 690 13.70 -9.80 17.68
N LEU A 691 12.97 -10.47 16.78
CA LEU A 691 12.32 -11.75 17.02
C LEU A 691 13.18 -12.96 16.62
N LYS A 692 14.30 -12.76 15.89
CA LYS A 692 15.25 -13.82 15.48
C LYS A 692 14.55 -15.08 14.89
N GLY A 693 13.57 -14.89 14.00
CA GLY A 693 12.83 -15.98 13.35
C GLY A 693 11.66 -16.55 14.17
N ARG A 694 11.20 -15.87 15.22
CA ARG A 694 10.00 -16.24 15.98
C ARG A 694 8.81 -15.36 15.58
N ALA A 695 7.61 -15.94 15.63
CA ALA A 695 6.38 -15.17 15.43
C ALA A 695 6.21 -14.09 16.52
N PRO A 696 5.71 -12.90 16.16
CA PRO A 696 5.29 -11.90 17.13
C PRO A 696 4.32 -12.48 18.18
N PRO A 697 4.31 -11.94 19.42
CA PRO A 697 3.37 -12.38 20.46
C PRO A 697 1.91 -12.17 20.04
N LEU A 698 1.65 -11.11 19.28
CA LEU A 698 0.39 -10.88 18.58
C LEU A 698 0.68 -10.94 17.09
N ASN A 699 0.34 -12.06 16.47
CA ASN A 699 0.62 -12.34 15.05
C ASN A 699 -0.59 -12.13 14.14
N VAL A 700 -1.76 -11.84 14.70
CA VAL A 700 -2.97 -11.48 13.94
C VAL A 700 -3.61 -10.24 14.56
N LEU A 701 -3.78 -9.19 13.76
CA LEU A 701 -4.46 -7.95 14.11
C LEU A 701 -5.72 -7.82 13.26
N VAL A 702 -6.88 -7.89 13.89
CA VAL A 702 -8.18 -7.74 13.21
C VAL A 702 -8.72 -6.34 13.44
N VAL A 703 -8.96 -5.60 12.36
CA VAL A 703 -9.23 -4.16 12.41
C VAL A 703 -10.41 -3.79 11.54
N ASP A 704 -11.14 -2.77 12.00
CA ASP A 704 -12.10 -2.07 11.16
C ASP A 704 -11.41 -1.02 10.28
N TYR A 705 -12.17 -0.49 9.30
CA TYR A 705 -11.69 0.56 8.40
C TYR A 705 -11.03 1.73 9.13
N SER A 706 -11.61 2.19 10.24
CA SER A 706 -11.10 3.34 11.01
C SER A 706 -9.74 3.07 11.66
N SER A 707 -9.46 1.80 11.97
CA SER A 707 -8.26 1.34 12.64
C SER A 707 -7.15 0.93 11.66
N ILE A 708 -7.49 0.60 10.40
CA ILE A 708 -6.50 0.39 9.32
C ILE A 708 -5.58 1.62 9.22
N TYR A 709 -6.16 2.81 9.33
CA TYR A 709 -5.44 4.08 9.24
C TYR A 709 -4.92 4.53 10.60
N GLY A 710 -3.62 4.31 10.81
CA GLY A 710 -2.91 4.54 12.08
C GLY A 710 -2.27 3.27 12.63
N THR A 711 -2.70 2.10 12.13
CA THR A 711 -2.03 0.81 12.35
C THR A 711 -0.81 0.73 11.45
N ASP A 712 0.33 1.14 12.00
CA ASP A 712 1.62 1.10 11.33
C ASP A 712 2.53 0.12 12.07
N CYS A 713 2.42 -1.16 11.70
CA CYS A 713 3.17 -2.23 12.35
C CYS A 713 4.32 -2.68 11.43
N PRO A 714 5.61 -2.46 11.80
CA PRO A 714 6.77 -2.87 11.00
C PRO A 714 6.84 -4.38 10.73
N ALA A 715 6.15 -5.18 11.54
CA ALA A 715 6.09 -6.63 11.39
C ALA A 715 4.97 -7.12 10.45
N VAL A 716 4.14 -6.23 9.90
CA VAL A 716 3.08 -6.62 8.95
C VAL A 716 3.68 -7.05 7.62
N ASP A 717 3.47 -8.32 7.31
CA ASP A 717 3.88 -8.98 6.06
C ASP A 717 2.74 -9.74 5.38
N THR A 718 1.57 -9.80 6.02
CA THR A 718 0.37 -10.38 5.42
C THR A 718 -0.79 -9.43 5.62
N LEU A 719 -1.47 -9.11 4.53
CA LEU A 719 -2.70 -8.35 4.52
C LEU A 719 -3.84 -9.28 4.11
N LEU A 720 -4.97 -9.20 4.78
CA LEU A 720 -6.16 -9.95 4.44
C LEU A 720 -7.36 -9.01 4.49
N LEU A 721 -8.04 -8.83 3.37
CA LEU A 721 -9.23 -7.98 3.29
C LEU A 721 -10.47 -8.85 3.13
N GLN A 722 -11.35 -8.83 4.12
CA GLN A 722 -12.67 -9.46 4.03
C GLN A 722 -13.52 -8.75 2.97
N GLU A 723 -14.37 -9.51 2.27
CA GLU A 723 -15.20 -8.97 1.19
C GLU A 723 -16.29 -8.01 1.70
N ASP A 724 -16.72 -8.20 2.95
CA ASP A 724 -17.70 -7.33 3.63
C ASP A 724 -17.26 -5.86 3.63
N LEU A 725 -15.97 -5.62 3.86
CA LEU A 725 -15.35 -4.31 3.79
C LEU A 725 -14.86 -4.01 2.37
N GLY A 726 -14.17 -4.95 1.72
CA GLY A 726 -13.50 -4.71 0.45
C GLY A 726 -14.41 -4.26 -0.69
N SER A 727 -15.66 -4.75 -0.71
CA SER A 727 -16.66 -4.34 -1.71
C SER A 727 -17.09 -2.87 -1.58
N LEU A 728 -17.09 -2.34 -0.35
CA LEU A 728 -17.49 -0.96 -0.03
C LEU A 728 -16.39 0.06 -0.32
N LEU A 729 -15.12 -0.36 -0.29
CA LEU A 729 -13.99 0.54 -0.44
C LEU A 729 -13.83 1.02 -1.88
N ALA A 730 -13.58 2.31 -2.06
CA ALA A 730 -13.04 2.85 -3.29
C ALA A 730 -11.61 2.35 -3.52
N TRP A 731 -11.16 2.49 -4.77
CA TRP A 731 -9.87 1.96 -5.17
C TRP A 731 -8.70 2.64 -4.43
N GLU A 732 -8.84 3.91 -4.09
CA GLU A 732 -7.85 4.67 -3.35
C GLU A 732 -7.60 4.02 -1.98
N ASP A 733 -8.67 3.62 -1.31
CA ASP A 733 -8.61 2.99 0.00
C ASP A 733 -8.05 1.57 -0.10
N LEU A 734 -8.44 0.82 -1.14
CA LEU A 734 -7.89 -0.51 -1.42
C LEU A 734 -6.37 -0.44 -1.69
N GLN A 735 -5.92 0.54 -2.45
CA GLN A 735 -4.51 0.76 -2.72
C GLN A 735 -3.76 1.19 -1.45
N GLN A 736 -4.37 2.03 -0.61
CA GLN A 736 -3.82 2.41 0.69
C GLN A 736 -3.76 1.22 1.65
N PHE A 737 -4.70 0.27 1.58
CA PHE A 737 -4.68 -0.98 2.34
C PHE A 737 -3.50 -1.87 1.91
N LEU A 738 -3.30 -2.10 0.60
CA LEU A 738 -2.09 -2.76 0.06
C LEU A 738 -0.80 -2.05 0.49
N GLY A 739 -0.90 -0.75 0.68
CA GLY A 739 0.12 0.14 1.20
C GLY A 739 0.50 -0.06 2.67
N ARG A 740 -0.24 -0.88 3.44
CA ARG A 740 0.03 -1.17 4.86
C ARG A 740 1.05 -2.27 5.08
N LEU A 741 1.43 -2.97 4.01
CA LEU A 741 2.53 -3.92 4.02
C LEU A 741 3.84 -3.19 4.34
N ARG A 742 4.60 -3.65 5.35
CA ARG A 742 5.82 -2.97 5.84
C ARG A 742 7.12 -3.69 5.55
N ARG A 743 7.02 -4.90 5.02
CA ARG A 743 8.14 -5.67 4.48
C ARG A 743 7.61 -6.54 3.35
N ASP A 744 8.50 -7.21 2.64
CA ASP A 744 8.09 -8.14 1.60
C ASP A 744 7.12 -9.19 2.15
N GLY A 745 6.04 -9.42 1.42
CA GLY A 745 4.92 -10.14 1.98
C GLY A 745 3.81 -10.48 0.99
N THR A 746 2.60 -10.64 1.52
CA THR A 746 1.46 -11.18 0.79
C THR A 746 0.20 -10.38 1.06
N ALA A 747 -0.60 -10.14 0.03
CA ALA A 747 -1.94 -9.59 0.15
C ALA A 747 -2.98 -10.63 -0.31
N ILE A 748 -3.98 -10.85 0.53
CA ILE A 748 -5.05 -11.85 0.35
C ILE A 748 -6.39 -11.13 0.27
N PHE A 749 -7.12 -11.40 -0.80
CA PHE A 749 -8.47 -10.90 -1.04
C PHE A 749 -9.42 -12.07 -1.22
N TYR A 750 -10.71 -11.85 -1.00
CA TYR A 750 -11.74 -12.87 -1.25
C TYR A 750 -12.25 -12.86 -2.69
N SER A 751 -12.00 -11.77 -3.42
CA SER A 751 -12.49 -11.56 -4.77
C SER A 751 -11.39 -11.02 -5.68
N LEU A 752 -11.28 -11.61 -6.89
CA LEU A 752 -10.40 -11.08 -7.94
C LEU A 752 -10.84 -9.67 -8.36
N ARG A 753 -12.14 -9.36 -8.30
CA ARG A 753 -12.66 -8.03 -8.62
C ARG A 753 -12.11 -6.97 -7.66
N THR A 754 -12.21 -7.22 -6.36
CA THR A 754 -11.69 -6.32 -5.32
C THR A 754 -10.17 -6.20 -5.40
N LEU A 755 -9.47 -7.31 -5.67
CA LEU A 755 -8.03 -7.31 -5.93
C LEU A 755 -7.65 -6.46 -7.15
N ARG A 756 -8.39 -6.57 -8.26
CA ARG A 756 -8.17 -5.76 -9.47
C ARG A 756 -8.37 -4.28 -9.19
N ARG A 757 -9.46 -3.90 -8.51
CA ARG A 757 -9.69 -2.51 -8.09
C ARG A 757 -8.54 -1.98 -7.23
N ALA A 758 -7.99 -2.81 -6.34
CA ALA A 758 -6.86 -2.45 -5.49
C ALA A 758 -5.54 -2.25 -6.27
N ALA A 759 -5.28 -3.09 -7.27
CA ALA A 759 -3.99 -3.15 -7.97
C ALA A 759 -3.93 -2.32 -9.26
N ILE A 760 -5.03 -2.20 -10.01
CA ILE A 760 -5.11 -1.50 -11.30
C ILE A 760 -6.11 -0.34 -11.33
N GLY A 761 -6.83 -0.07 -10.24
CA GLY A 761 -7.83 1.00 -10.15
C GLY A 761 -9.18 0.66 -10.81
N PRO A 762 -10.21 1.53 -10.68
CA PRO A 762 -11.58 1.28 -11.15
C PRO A 762 -11.77 1.78 -12.57
N GLY A 763 -10.94 2.71 -13.03
CA GLY A 763 -10.91 3.19 -14.40
C GLY A 763 -10.60 2.07 -15.39
N ALA A 764 -9.79 1.08 -14.98
CA ALA A 764 -9.51 -0.10 -15.80
C ALA A 764 -10.78 -0.93 -16.06
N GLU A 765 -11.56 -1.24 -15.03
CA GLU A 765 -12.81 -2.01 -15.15
C GLU A 765 -13.86 -1.25 -15.97
N LEU A 766 -14.08 0.05 -15.69
CA LEU A 766 -15.06 0.86 -16.43
C LEU A 766 -14.67 1.06 -17.89
N ALA A 767 -13.40 1.35 -18.17
CA ALA A 767 -12.90 1.51 -19.54
C ALA A 767 -12.91 0.18 -20.29
N GLU A 768 -12.63 -0.94 -19.62
CA GLU A 768 -12.74 -2.28 -20.20
C GLU A 768 -14.19 -2.64 -20.51
N ASN A 769 -15.15 -2.38 -19.61
CA ASN A 769 -16.57 -2.61 -19.86
C ASN A 769 -17.05 -1.83 -21.11
N LYS A 770 -16.62 -0.57 -21.25
CA LYS A 770 -16.92 0.23 -22.44
C LYS A 770 -16.23 -0.33 -23.69
N ALA A 771 -14.94 -0.64 -23.61
CA ALA A 771 -14.16 -1.16 -24.73
C ALA A 771 -14.64 -2.55 -25.18
N GLU A 772 -15.12 -3.38 -24.26
CA GLU A 772 -15.76 -4.66 -24.54
C GLU A 772 -17.06 -4.44 -25.32
N LEU A 773 -17.88 -3.48 -24.90
CA LEU A 773 -19.12 -3.12 -25.58
C LEU A 773 -18.87 -2.56 -26.99
N ASP A 774 -17.88 -1.69 -27.15
CA ASP A 774 -17.47 -1.16 -28.45
C ASP A 774 -16.94 -2.30 -29.35
N TYR A 775 -16.12 -3.20 -28.81
CA TYR A 775 -15.59 -4.34 -29.56
C TYR A 775 -16.68 -5.35 -29.97
N GLN A 776 -17.64 -5.61 -29.09
CA GLN A 776 -18.81 -6.43 -29.39
C GLN A 776 -19.58 -5.86 -30.60
N GLN A 777 -19.77 -4.54 -30.68
CA GLN A 777 -20.41 -3.90 -31.84
C GLN A 777 -19.61 -4.05 -33.12
N GLU A 778 -18.28 -3.98 -33.06
CA GLU A 778 -17.41 -4.21 -34.21
C GLU A 778 -17.48 -5.66 -34.73
N VAL A 779 -17.49 -6.64 -33.82
CA VAL A 779 -17.66 -8.06 -34.18
C VAL A 779 -19.04 -8.29 -34.80
N GLU A 780 -20.09 -7.66 -34.26
CA GLU A 780 -21.42 -7.72 -34.83
C GLU A 780 -21.50 -7.08 -36.23
N ALA A 781 -20.90 -5.92 -36.44
CA ALA A 781 -20.83 -5.27 -37.75
C ALA A 781 -20.09 -6.16 -38.77
N ALA A 782 -18.99 -6.81 -38.35
CA ALA A 782 -18.27 -7.76 -39.20
C ALA A 782 -19.16 -8.97 -39.55
N MET A 783 -19.83 -9.56 -38.57
CA MET A 783 -20.75 -10.69 -38.79
C MET A 783 -21.95 -10.32 -39.67
N LEU A 784 -22.48 -9.11 -39.56
CA LEU A 784 -23.53 -8.58 -40.45
C LEU A 784 -23.04 -8.41 -41.88
N GLY A 785 -21.82 -7.88 -42.06
CA GLY A 785 -21.19 -7.75 -43.38
C GLY A 785 -21.00 -9.10 -44.09
N MET A 786 -20.85 -10.18 -43.33
CA MET A 786 -20.78 -11.56 -43.86
C MET A 786 -22.15 -12.12 -44.28
N GLN A 787 -23.26 -11.47 -43.90
CA GLN A 787 -24.62 -11.86 -44.33
C GLN A 787 -25.02 -11.25 -45.68
N ASP A 788 -24.09 -10.62 -46.39
CA ASP A 788 -24.35 -10.06 -47.72
C ASP A 788 -24.65 -11.19 -48.72
N ALA A 789 -25.92 -11.29 -49.10
CA ALA A 789 -26.41 -12.31 -50.02
C ALA A 789 -25.77 -12.25 -51.43
N SER A 790 -25.06 -11.17 -51.76
CA SER A 790 -24.32 -11.02 -53.03
C SER A 790 -22.95 -11.69 -53.02
N LYS A 791 -22.45 -12.14 -51.86
CA LYS A 791 -21.13 -12.79 -51.72
C LYS A 791 -21.29 -14.26 -51.39
N THR A 792 -20.47 -15.10 -52.05
CA THR A 792 -20.33 -16.50 -51.66
C THR A 792 -19.66 -16.57 -50.29
N ARG A 793 -20.27 -17.29 -49.36
CA ARG A 793 -19.72 -17.47 -48.01
C ARG A 793 -18.60 -18.50 -48.02
N ASP A 794 -17.43 -18.11 -47.52
CA ASP A 794 -16.35 -19.03 -47.18
C ASP A 794 -16.02 -18.89 -45.70
N ALA A 795 -16.33 -19.92 -44.93
CA ALA A 795 -16.07 -19.95 -43.51
C ALA A 795 -14.57 -19.83 -43.15
N LYS A 796 -13.64 -20.11 -44.07
CA LYS A 796 -12.20 -19.89 -43.85
C LYS A 796 -11.85 -18.40 -43.92
N GLU A 797 -12.33 -17.70 -44.94
CA GLU A 797 -12.12 -16.25 -45.10
C GLU A 797 -12.80 -15.46 -43.98
N GLU A 798 -14.01 -15.85 -43.59
CA GLU A 798 -14.74 -15.21 -42.49
C GLU A 798 -14.02 -15.37 -41.14
N VAL A 799 -13.47 -16.56 -40.86
CA VAL A 799 -12.63 -16.79 -39.66
C VAL A 799 -11.34 -15.98 -39.71
N GLU A 800 -10.69 -15.87 -40.88
CA GLU A 800 -9.49 -15.05 -41.04
C GLU A 800 -9.78 -13.56 -40.81
N ALA A 801 -10.92 -13.06 -41.29
CA ALA A 801 -11.36 -11.68 -41.05
C ALA A 801 -11.59 -11.40 -39.56
N LEU A 802 -12.25 -12.30 -38.84
CA LEU A 802 -12.44 -12.18 -37.39
C LEU A 802 -11.12 -12.31 -36.63
N THR A 803 -10.19 -13.14 -37.09
CA THR A 803 -8.84 -13.26 -36.51
C THR A 803 -8.08 -11.95 -36.63
N LYS A 804 -8.07 -11.34 -37.83
CA LYS A 804 -7.45 -10.03 -38.05
C LYS A 804 -8.10 -8.93 -37.20
N LEU A 805 -9.43 -8.96 -37.05
CA LEU A 805 -10.14 -8.04 -36.18
C LEU A 805 -9.70 -8.21 -34.72
N ALA A 806 -9.65 -9.44 -34.21
CA ALA A 806 -9.20 -9.76 -32.86
C ALA A 806 -7.77 -9.27 -32.59
N GLU A 807 -6.83 -9.58 -33.48
CA GLU A 807 -5.44 -9.15 -33.38
C GLU A 807 -5.31 -7.62 -33.41
N SER A 808 -6.01 -6.95 -34.33
CA SER A 808 -5.98 -5.48 -34.45
C SER A 808 -6.51 -4.75 -33.22
N LYS A 809 -7.37 -5.42 -32.44
CA LYS A 809 -7.99 -4.88 -31.22
C LYS A 809 -7.36 -5.44 -29.94
N GLY A 810 -6.33 -6.28 -30.03
CA GLY A 810 -5.67 -6.89 -28.88
C GLY A 810 -6.58 -7.85 -28.08
N ARG A 811 -7.53 -8.49 -28.75
CA ARG A 811 -8.57 -9.35 -28.18
C ARG A 811 -8.28 -10.82 -28.48
N ALA A 812 -8.79 -11.70 -27.62
CA ALA A 812 -8.61 -13.14 -27.80
C ALA A 812 -9.55 -13.69 -28.88
N MET A 813 -9.10 -14.70 -29.61
CA MET A 813 -9.94 -15.34 -30.62
C MET A 813 -11.17 -16.04 -29.99
N SER A 814 -11.03 -16.57 -28.78
CA SER A 814 -12.13 -17.18 -28.00
C SER A 814 -13.22 -16.16 -27.66
N GLU A 815 -12.83 -14.93 -27.32
CA GLU A 815 -13.76 -13.83 -27.00
C GLU A 815 -14.49 -13.38 -28.27
N THR A 816 -13.75 -13.27 -29.37
CA THR A 816 -14.29 -12.94 -30.70
C THR A 816 -15.31 -14.00 -31.15
N ALA A 817 -15.00 -15.28 -30.95
CA ALA A 817 -15.89 -16.39 -31.25
C ALA A 817 -17.17 -16.35 -30.40
N ALA A 818 -17.04 -16.05 -29.11
CA ALA A 818 -18.18 -15.87 -28.22
C ALA A 818 -19.06 -14.69 -28.64
N PHE A 819 -18.46 -13.54 -29.01
CA PHE A 819 -19.23 -12.41 -29.52
C PHE A 819 -19.88 -12.70 -30.87
N ALA A 820 -19.20 -13.37 -31.79
CA ALA A 820 -19.77 -13.82 -33.06
C ALA A 820 -21.01 -14.70 -32.83
N THR A 821 -20.94 -15.58 -31.82
CA THR A 821 -22.09 -16.41 -31.40
C THR A 821 -23.25 -15.54 -30.91
N THR A 822 -22.99 -14.57 -30.01
CA THR A 822 -24.05 -13.66 -29.55
C THR A 822 -24.61 -12.76 -30.66
N SER A 823 -23.83 -12.44 -31.69
CA SER A 823 -24.29 -11.73 -32.88
C SER A 823 -25.27 -12.58 -33.71
N VAL A 824 -25.05 -13.89 -33.83
CA VAL A 824 -26.04 -14.77 -34.50
C VAL A 824 -27.35 -14.82 -33.71
N LEU A 825 -27.29 -14.82 -32.38
CA LEU A 825 -28.48 -14.71 -31.52
C LEU A 825 -29.15 -13.32 -31.64
N SER A 826 -28.40 -12.26 -31.92
CA SER A 826 -28.98 -10.92 -32.07
C SER A 826 -29.67 -10.71 -33.42
N PHE A 827 -29.32 -11.47 -34.47
CA PHE A 827 -29.93 -11.35 -35.79
C PHE A 827 -31.42 -11.67 -35.84
N VAL A 828 -31.96 -12.31 -34.81
CA VAL A 828 -33.40 -12.57 -34.66
C VAL A 828 -34.10 -11.59 -33.72
N LEU A 829 -33.36 -10.61 -33.21
CA LEU A 829 -33.87 -9.49 -32.40
C LEU A 829 -33.87 -8.20 -33.23
N PRO A 830 -34.74 -7.22 -32.90
CA PRO A 830 -34.73 -5.91 -33.55
C PRO A 830 -33.35 -5.25 -33.57
N ALA A 831 -33.06 -4.52 -34.65
CA ALA A 831 -31.80 -3.82 -34.83
C ALA A 831 -31.53 -2.84 -33.67
N PRO A 832 -30.27 -2.69 -33.23
CA PRO A 832 -29.90 -1.68 -32.24
C PRO A 832 -29.87 -0.29 -32.91
N ILE A 833 -29.98 0.75 -32.10
CA ILE A 833 -30.11 2.14 -32.57
C ILE A 833 -28.85 2.66 -33.29
N ASN A 834 -27.68 2.03 -33.09
CA ASN A 834 -26.38 2.55 -33.55
C ASN A 834 -25.63 1.64 -34.55
N LEU A 835 -26.32 0.84 -35.37
CA LEU A 835 -25.62 0.07 -36.42
C LEU A 835 -25.07 1.00 -37.53
N PRO A 836 -23.87 0.71 -38.07
CA PRO A 836 -23.34 1.41 -39.24
C PRO A 836 -24.30 1.37 -40.44
N ALA A 837 -24.43 2.50 -41.13
CA ALA A 837 -25.24 2.58 -42.34
C ALA A 837 -24.62 1.74 -43.47
N GLY A 838 -25.46 1.10 -44.30
CA GLY A 838 -25.02 0.31 -45.45
C GLY A 838 -24.75 -1.18 -45.17
N LEU A 839 -24.99 -1.67 -43.95
CA LEU A 839 -24.92 -3.10 -43.62
C LEU A 839 -26.16 -3.86 -44.11
N PRO A 840 -26.04 -5.18 -44.38
CA PRO A 840 -27.18 -6.04 -44.71
C PRO A 840 -28.31 -5.98 -43.67
N LYS A 841 -29.55 -5.88 -44.13
CA LYS A 841 -30.75 -5.83 -43.25
C LYS A 841 -31.18 -7.24 -42.85
N VAL A 842 -30.50 -7.78 -41.84
CA VAL A 842 -30.75 -9.14 -41.31
C VAL A 842 -31.74 -9.12 -40.14
N HIS A 843 -31.69 -8.07 -39.31
CA HIS A 843 -32.55 -7.92 -38.15
C HIS A 843 -34.04 -7.76 -38.54
N PRO A 844 -34.97 -8.43 -37.84
CA PRO A 844 -36.40 -8.21 -38.03
C PRO A 844 -36.83 -6.82 -37.55
N THR A 845 -37.90 -6.29 -38.14
CA THR A 845 -38.49 -5.00 -37.75
C THR A 845 -39.19 -5.08 -36.38
N GLU A 846 -39.80 -6.23 -36.08
CA GLU A 846 -40.52 -6.50 -34.84
C GLU A 846 -40.00 -7.79 -34.17
N LEU A 847 -40.14 -7.86 -32.85
CA LEU A 847 -39.76 -9.04 -32.09
C LEU A 847 -40.76 -10.18 -32.31
N ALA A 848 -40.28 -11.42 -32.37
CA ALA A 848 -41.14 -12.61 -32.45
C ALA A 848 -42.16 -12.67 -31.29
N GLY A 849 -43.41 -13.04 -31.60
CA GLY A 849 -44.52 -13.05 -30.65
C GLY A 849 -44.35 -14.13 -29.58
N THR A 850 -43.81 -15.29 -29.95
CA THR A 850 -43.65 -16.45 -29.05
C THR A 850 -42.21 -17.00 -29.01
N ASP A 851 -41.84 -17.70 -27.94
CA ASP A 851 -40.50 -18.29 -27.82
C ASP A 851 -40.24 -19.37 -28.88
N LYS A 852 -41.30 -20.05 -29.32
CA LYS A 852 -41.25 -21.01 -30.42
C LYS A 852 -40.87 -20.34 -31.74
N GLU A 853 -41.45 -19.18 -32.05
CA GLU A 853 -41.10 -18.39 -33.23
C GLU A 853 -39.67 -17.85 -33.16
N LEU A 854 -39.25 -17.37 -31.98
CA LEU A 854 -37.87 -16.92 -31.73
C LEU A 854 -36.86 -18.04 -31.99
N LEU A 855 -37.08 -19.23 -31.42
CA LEU A 855 -36.19 -20.39 -31.59
C LEU A 855 -36.17 -20.91 -33.03
N ALA A 856 -37.31 -20.89 -33.74
CA ALA A 856 -37.35 -21.26 -35.16
C ALA A 856 -36.56 -20.29 -36.04
N ALA A 857 -36.68 -18.98 -35.78
CA ALA A 857 -35.87 -17.96 -36.44
C ALA A 857 -34.37 -18.14 -36.11
N LEU A 858 -34.05 -18.44 -34.85
CA LEU A 858 -32.68 -18.68 -34.40
C LEU A 858 -32.09 -19.90 -35.10
N GLN A 859 -32.85 -20.98 -35.22
CA GLN A 859 -32.42 -22.19 -35.92
C GLN A 859 -32.03 -21.89 -37.38
N LYS A 860 -32.78 -21.02 -38.06
CA LYS A 860 -32.44 -20.59 -39.43
C LYS A 860 -31.10 -19.83 -39.44
N GLN A 861 -30.89 -18.91 -38.50
CA GLN A 861 -29.64 -18.13 -38.43
C GLN A 861 -28.43 -18.98 -38.02
N LEU A 862 -28.60 -19.92 -37.10
CA LEU A 862 -27.56 -20.88 -36.72
C LEU A 862 -27.21 -21.79 -37.91
N LYS A 863 -28.19 -22.23 -38.72
CA LYS A 863 -27.91 -23.04 -39.92
C LYS A 863 -27.06 -22.27 -40.92
N THR A 864 -27.41 -21.01 -41.16
CA THR A 864 -26.65 -20.13 -42.05
C THR A 864 -25.21 -19.90 -41.57
N ASN A 865 -24.96 -19.83 -40.26
CA ASN A 865 -23.65 -19.50 -39.68
C ASN A 865 -22.90 -20.70 -39.09
N CYS A 866 -23.41 -21.92 -39.26
CA CYS A 866 -22.95 -23.13 -38.58
C CYS A 866 -21.45 -23.40 -38.82
N ASP A 867 -21.02 -23.38 -40.09
CA ASP A 867 -19.64 -23.72 -40.47
C ASP A 867 -18.61 -22.77 -39.86
N VAL A 868 -18.95 -21.48 -39.75
CA VAL A 868 -18.09 -20.46 -39.14
C VAL A 868 -18.03 -20.67 -37.64
N LEU A 869 -19.18 -20.84 -36.98
CA LEU A 869 -19.23 -21.06 -35.53
C LEU A 869 -18.48 -22.33 -35.12
N LYS A 870 -18.63 -23.44 -35.88
CA LYS A 870 -17.87 -24.69 -35.67
C LYS A 870 -16.36 -24.49 -35.84
N LYS A 871 -15.93 -23.69 -36.81
CA LYS A 871 -14.50 -23.37 -37.00
C LYS A 871 -13.95 -22.44 -35.91
N LEU A 872 -14.78 -21.60 -35.32
CA LEU A 872 -14.42 -20.67 -34.25
C LEU A 872 -14.37 -21.36 -32.88
N LEU A 873 -15.37 -22.18 -32.56
CA LEU A 873 -15.58 -22.81 -31.25
C LEU A 873 -14.99 -24.23 -31.17
N LYS A 874 -13.69 -24.36 -31.50
CA LYS A 874 -13.03 -25.68 -31.58
C LYS A 874 -12.74 -26.29 -30.21
N LYS A 875 -12.41 -25.47 -29.21
CA LYS A 875 -12.01 -25.95 -27.89
C LYS A 875 -13.18 -25.84 -26.92
N ARG A 876 -13.23 -26.76 -25.96
CA ARG A 876 -14.20 -26.71 -24.84
C ARG A 876 -14.23 -25.35 -24.15
N ALA A 877 -13.06 -24.72 -23.95
CA ALA A 877 -12.96 -23.40 -23.32
C ALA A 877 -13.62 -22.27 -24.15
N ASP A 878 -13.55 -22.35 -25.48
CA ASP A 878 -14.17 -21.36 -26.38
C ASP A 878 -15.70 -21.48 -26.32
N GLN A 879 -16.21 -22.71 -26.31
CA GLN A 879 -17.64 -23.01 -26.18
C GLN A 879 -18.21 -22.55 -24.85
N VAL A 880 -17.51 -22.83 -23.73
CA VAL A 880 -17.90 -22.33 -22.40
C VAL A 880 -17.93 -20.80 -22.37
N MET A 881 -16.96 -20.13 -22.99
CA MET A 881 -16.95 -18.67 -23.11
C MET A 881 -18.14 -18.13 -23.92
N ALA A 882 -18.53 -18.83 -24.98
CA ALA A 882 -19.73 -18.49 -25.75
C ALA A 882 -21.00 -18.60 -24.88
N ILE A 883 -21.15 -19.68 -24.11
CA ILE A 883 -22.30 -19.85 -23.19
C ILE A 883 -22.33 -18.71 -22.15
N ASN A 884 -21.18 -18.34 -21.58
CA ASN A 884 -21.08 -17.22 -20.64
C ASN A 884 -21.53 -15.87 -21.25
N LYS A 885 -21.25 -15.61 -22.52
CA LYS A 885 -21.72 -14.38 -23.20
C LYS A 885 -23.21 -14.45 -23.56
N ILE A 886 -23.75 -15.62 -23.89
CA ILE A 886 -25.19 -15.83 -24.09
C ILE A 886 -25.97 -15.58 -22.80
N GLU A 887 -25.45 -16.07 -21.68
CA GLU A 887 -26.02 -15.82 -20.37
C GLU A 887 -26.01 -14.32 -20.01
N LYS A 888 -24.89 -13.62 -20.21
CA LYS A 888 -24.81 -12.16 -20.03
C LYS A 888 -25.82 -11.42 -20.91
N LEU A 889 -26.00 -11.88 -22.16
CA LEU A 889 -27.02 -11.34 -23.07
C LEU A 889 -28.44 -11.53 -22.53
N ALA A 890 -28.75 -12.70 -21.98
CA ALA A 890 -30.08 -13.03 -21.46
C ALA A 890 -30.42 -12.31 -20.15
N LEU A 891 -29.42 -12.08 -19.30
CA LEU A 891 -29.57 -11.45 -17.99
C LEU A 891 -29.50 -9.91 -18.04
N SER A 892 -28.96 -9.35 -19.11
CA SER A 892 -28.84 -7.90 -19.26
C SER A 892 -30.20 -7.23 -19.50
N ALA A 893 -30.46 -6.16 -18.73
CA ALA A 893 -31.62 -5.28 -18.94
C ALA A 893 -31.53 -4.48 -20.26
N SER A 894 -30.30 -4.25 -20.76
CA SER A 894 -30.02 -3.63 -22.05
C SER A 894 -28.90 -4.45 -22.72
N PRO A 895 -29.22 -5.60 -23.32
CA PRO A 895 -28.26 -6.59 -23.83
C PRO A 895 -27.24 -6.04 -24.82
N PHE A 896 -27.63 -4.93 -25.43
CA PHE A 896 -26.85 -3.97 -26.19
C PHE A 896 -27.54 -2.63 -25.91
N VAL A 897 -26.83 -1.51 -25.82
CA VAL A 897 -27.47 -0.21 -25.56
C VAL A 897 -28.64 -0.02 -26.55
N ASN A 898 -29.88 -0.05 -26.01
CA ASN A 898 -31.14 0.05 -26.75
C ASN A 898 -31.57 -1.14 -27.66
N ARG A 899 -31.30 -2.41 -27.29
CA ARG A 899 -32.03 -3.56 -27.88
C ARG A 899 -33.11 -4.11 -26.95
N THR A 900 -34.34 -4.17 -27.44
CA THR A 900 -35.44 -4.89 -26.79
C THR A 900 -35.35 -6.40 -27.14
N GLY A 901 -35.38 -7.29 -26.15
CA GLY A 901 -35.67 -8.71 -26.38
C GLY A 901 -34.65 -9.77 -25.90
N GLY A 902 -33.43 -9.41 -25.46
CA GLY A 902 -32.44 -10.41 -24.98
C GLY A 902 -32.94 -11.25 -23.80
N VAL A 903 -33.77 -10.67 -22.93
CA VAL A 903 -34.46 -11.35 -21.83
C VAL A 903 -35.32 -12.55 -22.29
N ARG A 904 -35.73 -12.62 -23.55
CA ARG A 904 -36.49 -13.77 -24.08
C ARG A 904 -35.66 -15.05 -24.06
N TYR A 905 -34.34 -14.95 -24.20
CA TYR A 905 -33.44 -16.08 -24.07
C TYR A 905 -33.33 -16.60 -22.63
N LEU A 906 -33.69 -15.80 -21.62
CA LEU A 906 -33.76 -16.26 -20.23
C LEU A 906 -34.90 -17.27 -20.04
N GLY A 907 -36.06 -17.01 -20.64
CA GLY A 907 -37.22 -17.92 -20.59
C GLY A 907 -37.00 -19.23 -21.35
N ALA A 908 -36.19 -19.18 -22.42
CA ALA A 908 -35.90 -20.29 -23.31
C ALA A 908 -34.45 -20.84 -23.18
N ALA A 909 -33.79 -20.61 -22.04
CA ALA A 909 -32.35 -20.88 -21.87
C ALA A 909 -31.98 -22.34 -22.21
N GLY A 910 -32.69 -23.31 -21.64
CA GLY A 910 -32.45 -24.73 -21.91
C GLY A 910 -32.66 -25.09 -23.38
N GLN A 911 -33.71 -24.56 -24.03
CA GLN A 911 -33.99 -24.82 -25.45
C GLN A 911 -32.98 -24.16 -26.39
N THR A 912 -32.45 -22.98 -26.02
CA THR A 912 -31.40 -22.32 -26.79
C THR A 912 -30.11 -23.12 -26.76
N LEU A 913 -29.69 -23.60 -25.57
CA LEU A 913 -28.51 -24.48 -25.45
C LEU A 913 -28.73 -25.80 -26.19
N LYS A 914 -29.90 -26.43 -26.04
CA LYS A 914 -30.25 -27.65 -26.77
C LYS A 914 -30.15 -27.46 -28.28
N LEU A 915 -30.66 -26.35 -28.81
CA LEU A 915 -30.62 -26.06 -30.24
C LEU A 915 -29.17 -25.95 -30.76
N MET A 916 -28.27 -25.34 -29.98
CA MET A 916 -26.86 -25.25 -30.34
C MET A 916 -26.14 -26.61 -30.23
N TYR A 917 -26.52 -27.42 -29.26
CA TYR A 917 -26.04 -28.80 -29.09
C TYR A 917 -26.49 -29.69 -30.26
N ASP A 918 -27.78 -29.66 -30.62
CA ASP A 918 -28.36 -30.43 -31.75
C ASP A 918 -27.73 -30.05 -33.12
N MET A 919 -26.98 -28.95 -33.20
CA MET A 919 -26.29 -28.48 -34.39
C MET A 919 -24.76 -28.67 -34.34
N ASP A 920 -24.25 -29.36 -33.32
CA ASP A 920 -22.83 -29.54 -32.97
C ASP A 920 -22.03 -28.24 -32.86
N ILE A 921 -22.66 -27.14 -32.44
CA ILE A 921 -21.95 -25.87 -32.18
C ILE A 921 -21.30 -25.89 -30.79
N ILE A 922 -21.97 -26.54 -29.83
CA ILE A 922 -21.44 -26.79 -28.48
C ILE A 922 -21.53 -28.28 -28.16
N THR A 923 -20.58 -28.79 -27.39
CA THR A 923 -20.56 -30.19 -26.95
C THR A 923 -21.19 -30.36 -25.57
N GLU A 924 -21.59 -31.59 -25.24
CA GLU A 924 -22.01 -31.97 -23.89
C GLU A 924 -20.96 -31.59 -22.85
N GLU A 925 -19.69 -31.94 -23.09
CA GLU A 925 -18.57 -31.61 -22.21
C GLU A 925 -18.48 -30.12 -21.89
N ALA A 926 -18.79 -29.24 -22.86
CA ALA A 926 -18.76 -27.80 -22.66
C ALA A 926 -19.97 -27.32 -21.85
N VAL A 927 -21.17 -27.84 -22.10
CA VAL A 927 -22.39 -27.52 -21.34
C VAL A 927 -22.25 -27.98 -19.89
N THR A 928 -21.75 -29.19 -19.67
CA THR A 928 -21.48 -29.74 -18.34
C THR A 928 -20.37 -28.95 -17.64
N ALA A 929 -19.28 -28.61 -18.33
CA ALA A 929 -18.22 -27.77 -17.74
C ALA A 929 -18.71 -26.36 -17.38
N TRP A 930 -19.60 -25.75 -18.18
CA TRP A 930 -20.23 -24.47 -17.84
C TRP A 930 -21.20 -24.61 -16.66
N GLY A 931 -22.05 -25.65 -16.65
CA GLY A 931 -22.94 -25.94 -15.52
C GLY A 931 -22.15 -26.13 -14.22
N GLN A 932 -21.03 -26.86 -14.30
CA GLN A 932 -20.06 -26.98 -13.22
C GLN A 932 -19.43 -25.64 -12.84
N GLN A 933 -19.21 -24.67 -13.75
CA GLN A 933 -18.73 -23.34 -13.37
C GLN A 933 -19.77 -22.52 -12.60
N ARG A 934 -21.07 -22.72 -12.89
CA ARG A 934 -22.18 -22.03 -12.22
C ARG A 934 -22.56 -22.66 -10.88
N THR A 935 -22.29 -23.95 -10.71
CA THR A 935 -22.38 -24.64 -9.40
C THR A 935 -21.05 -24.64 -8.65
N ALA A 936 -19.93 -24.40 -9.33
CA ALA A 936 -18.62 -24.34 -8.70
C ALA A 936 -18.48 -23.01 -7.97
N PRO A 937 -18.05 -23.05 -6.71
CA PRO A 937 -17.83 -21.85 -5.89
C PRO A 937 -16.68 -20.94 -6.39
N ALA A 938 -16.00 -21.30 -7.49
CA ALA A 938 -14.79 -20.64 -7.98
C ALA A 938 -14.95 -19.95 -9.35
N GLY A 939 -16.18 -19.71 -9.82
CA GLY A 939 -16.40 -18.68 -10.82
C GLY A 939 -16.03 -17.33 -10.17
N LEU A 940 -14.86 -16.78 -10.49
CA LEU A 940 -14.27 -15.54 -9.95
C LEU A 940 -15.08 -14.25 -10.23
N GLU A 941 -16.40 -14.34 -10.38
CA GLU A 941 -17.36 -13.25 -10.56
C GLU A 941 -18.27 -13.10 -9.32
N GLY A 942 -17.70 -13.02 -8.11
CA GLY A 942 -18.32 -12.42 -6.91
C GLY A 942 -19.67 -12.98 -6.38
N PRO A 943 -20.16 -12.43 -5.25
CA PRO A 943 -21.47 -12.77 -4.66
C PRO A 943 -22.70 -12.29 -5.47
N ASP A 944 -22.50 -11.73 -6.68
CA ASP A 944 -23.53 -11.18 -7.58
C ASP A 944 -23.84 -12.11 -8.78
N LEU A 945 -23.49 -13.39 -8.70
CA LEU A 945 -23.75 -14.37 -9.76
C LEU A 945 -25.26 -14.61 -9.89
N ASP A 946 -25.87 -13.96 -10.88
CA ASP A 946 -27.29 -14.07 -11.20
C ASP A 946 -27.61 -15.44 -11.82
N ALA A 947 -27.98 -16.39 -10.97
CA ALA A 947 -28.22 -17.79 -11.33
C ALA A 947 -29.49 -18.03 -12.17
N ARG A 948 -30.26 -16.99 -12.53
CA ARG A 948 -31.56 -17.16 -13.23
C ARG A 948 -31.43 -17.91 -14.55
N PHE A 949 -30.35 -17.70 -15.30
CA PHE A 949 -30.13 -18.39 -16.58
C PHE A 949 -29.78 -19.87 -16.37
N TYR A 950 -28.87 -20.14 -15.42
CA TYR A 950 -28.51 -21.50 -15.03
C TYR A 950 -29.73 -22.31 -14.57
N GLU A 951 -30.57 -21.76 -13.68
CA GLU A 951 -31.79 -22.45 -13.20
C GLU A 951 -32.76 -22.81 -14.32
N LYS A 952 -32.84 -21.98 -15.37
CA LYS A 952 -33.68 -22.24 -16.55
C LYS A 952 -33.05 -23.24 -17.51
N ALA A 953 -31.73 -23.36 -17.55
CA ALA A 953 -31.00 -24.35 -18.33
C ALA A 953 -30.86 -25.70 -17.63
N LYS A 954 -31.02 -25.76 -16.29
CA LYS A 954 -30.84 -26.96 -15.47
C LYS A 954 -31.55 -28.21 -15.98
N PRO A 955 -32.83 -28.18 -16.44
CA PRO A 955 -33.49 -29.37 -16.97
C PRO A 955 -32.77 -29.98 -18.19
N PHE A 956 -32.14 -29.14 -19.02
CA PHE A 956 -31.36 -29.63 -20.16
C PHE A 956 -30.01 -30.23 -19.73
N ILE A 957 -29.37 -29.64 -18.72
CA ILE A 957 -28.12 -30.18 -18.15
C ILE A 957 -28.39 -31.56 -17.52
N THR A 958 -29.46 -31.69 -16.74
CA THR A 958 -29.85 -32.97 -16.13
C THR A 958 -30.20 -34.01 -17.20
N TRP A 959 -30.88 -33.62 -18.27
CA TRP A 959 -31.15 -34.53 -19.39
C TRP A 959 -29.87 -35.04 -20.08
N LEU A 960 -28.86 -34.18 -20.26
CA LEU A 960 -27.55 -34.59 -20.79
C LEU A 960 -26.86 -35.59 -19.85
N GLU A 961 -26.87 -35.33 -18.55
CA GLU A 961 -26.28 -36.21 -17.52
C GLU A 961 -26.99 -37.59 -17.49
N GLU A 962 -28.32 -37.61 -17.57
CA GLU A 962 -29.13 -38.83 -17.61
C GLU A 962 -28.89 -39.64 -18.89
N ALA A 963 -28.89 -38.99 -20.05
CA ALA A 963 -28.65 -39.64 -21.34
C ALA A 963 -27.26 -40.29 -21.42
N SER A 964 -26.24 -39.63 -20.85
CA SER A 964 -24.86 -40.12 -20.75
C SER A 964 -24.75 -41.36 -19.84
N SER A 965 -25.49 -41.37 -18.71
CA SER A 965 -25.51 -42.50 -17.78
C SER A 965 -26.25 -43.74 -18.31
N SER A 966 -27.18 -43.57 -19.25
CA SER A 966 -27.92 -44.67 -19.86
C SER A 966 -27.17 -45.40 -20.99
N GLU A 967 -26.14 -44.79 -21.59
CA GLU A 967 -25.31 -45.43 -22.63
C GLU A 967 -24.25 -46.39 -22.06
N GLU A 968 -23.89 -46.27 -20.77
CA GLU A 968 -22.96 -47.21 -20.11
C GLU A 968 -23.62 -48.52 -19.65
N GLU A 969 -24.96 -48.60 -19.55
CA GLU A 969 -25.68 -49.81 -19.13
C GLU A 969 -26.27 -50.64 -20.29
N SER A 970 -26.32 -50.12 -21.52
CA SER A 970 -26.94 -50.82 -22.67
C SER A 970 -25.92 -51.24 -23.76
N GLY A 971 -24.76 -51.74 -23.32
CA GLY A 971 -23.70 -52.28 -24.18
C GLY A 971 -23.58 -53.80 -24.13
N SER A 972 -24.70 -54.53 -24.02
CA SER A 972 -24.73 -55.98 -24.28
C SER A 972 -26.04 -56.35 -24.98
N ASP A 973 -25.86 -57.02 -26.13
CA ASP A 973 -26.83 -57.77 -26.93
C ASP A 973 -27.69 -56.96 -27.92
N GLU A 974 -27.32 -57.01 -29.21
CA GLU A 974 -27.86 -57.98 -30.18
C GLU A 974 -27.06 -57.96 -31.51
N GLU A 975 -27.11 -59.09 -32.22
CA GLU A 975 -26.28 -59.60 -33.33
C GLU A 975 -25.98 -58.70 -34.55
#